data_AF-A0A2N5XGC4-F1
#
_entry.id   AF-A0A2N5XGC4-F1
#
_cell.length_a   1.000
_cell.length_b   1.000
_cell.length_c   1.000
_cell.angle_alpha   90.00
_cell.angle_beta   90.00
_cell.angle_gamma   90.00
#
_symmetry.space_group_name_H-M   'P 1'
#
loop_
_entity.id
_entity.type
_entity.pdbx_description
1 polymer ?
#
loop_
_entity_poly.entity_id
_entity_poly.type
_entity_poly.pdbx_seq_one_letter_code
_entity_poly.pdbx_strand_id
1 'polypeptide(L)'
;MARHVFVRHRAARRAAVAVAASAALAAGLSPLLPTASAEDAPQETVVPATLRSSYTSASLFNPDTSTGTDGAGDQGVFHRLEGYTTPVWTRYADGRTVPAPTTRGTLYTSGTGSDVLAYHYSEGRIDLWDATDGTTRTVRLPEGQSTLGVLGTTVVSYHSVTAEDGTTTRVVHLLTPEPDGTTLDTTVEGLPAGMVLGSPRGAEGTALFFLARLDDTYRMVSVDRETGQVLSWTRELPADYHYAALSADHVVVHNLTNTKVLVLPRADLSAAPAEVVLDGDGSRNPTLGLTVVGDWLVHRPSIGTVVKAKPIAGGASVPLLTSESKVATAPNGTALAIGSTTTDNRGIWRIHRSDDGSPALTQVKPLPKPPRKIQGIALAQGRLVVADTNDGERDDYVRTVAVTGTPEYGERSPFTPSGSLPSTCLPQDVACFQIHGTGDGRITWLARDSGGSDGFYANGPSSGDYFHGSVPAGGQITDVSGRYVIHTTADRQQVSRIDNYAAPTVTRAPGAAAVWGSVLWTADSTPGSVTGLDLTTKEQTETLATGAGCVPEELQALGRWLYWNCGSGGGAGVYDRTTRKSVPVPSGEAKLGDGYVVTHDKQAGKLTLTTVADGTPAGRVIGELPDTGVSQRDVRWTVDEYGANAAYVDDQERVHLVPSGVPTQPLSLLAPADKAARIEPVTFDSVPKTLTTLRLSKPSAKWRLTVRDKATGKVVDTATGGAARGKLVVGWDGSDYSAPGEGFLPNGAYDWTLSVTPADGTGDPLEVRGTVALRAGSPVRRDHTSPDFEPDGTSDLLTLNSSGELAFHHGNGKGAFSGKTSASGWSTSVVAVPFGDLNNDRCNDVLVRTADGSLRSYKPKCGHPPTTSTRYMFLGTGWSAYNVLTSPGDMTGDGRADLLARKSSTGDVFLFAAKSDGTLAAGQRIRSGWTSYTKIVGAGDLNGDGHGDVLARHKDGTLYRYDGLGTGKLKDRVKVFSGWGGTYTAIVGAGDITGDGKADLVVRDSSGNLYRNNGKGDGTFTARTKIATGWTYKGVF
;
A
#
# COMPACT_ATOMS: atom_id res chain seq x y z
N MET A 1 7.45 -9.40 0.15
CA MET A 1 8.48 -9.29 -0.91
C MET A 1 7.80 -8.90 -2.23
N ALA A 2 7.71 -7.62 -2.53
CA ALA A 2 7.40 -7.16 -3.89
C ALA A 2 8.73 -6.84 -4.57
N ARG A 3 9.08 -7.60 -5.60
CA ARG A 3 10.26 -7.37 -6.43
C ARG A 3 10.04 -6.07 -7.22
N HIS A 4 10.54 -4.94 -6.72
CA HIS A 4 10.92 -3.85 -7.61
C HIS A 4 12.14 -4.33 -8.38
N VAL A 5 11.90 -4.78 -9.61
CA VAL A 5 12.95 -5.07 -10.57
C VAL A 5 13.71 -3.77 -10.79
N PHE A 6 14.95 -3.73 -10.30
CA PHE A 6 15.91 -2.67 -10.57
C PHE A 6 16.30 -2.75 -12.06
N VAL A 7 15.50 -2.15 -12.95
CA VAL A 7 15.92 -2.00 -14.35
C VAL A 7 16.94 -0.86 -14.42
N ARG A 8 18.23 -1.21 -14.38
CA ARG A 8 19.33 -0.28 -14.70
C ARG A 8 19.30 -0.01 -16.21
N HIS A 9 18.89 1.18 -16.62
CA HIS A 9 19.09 1.62 -18.00
C HIS A 9 20.53 2.13 -18.18
N ARG A 10 21.33 1.41 -18.98
CA ARG A 10 22.63 1.90 -19.46
C ARG A 10 22.38 3.02 -20.48
N ALA A 11 23.02 4.17 -20.28
CA ALA A 11 23.16 5.19 -21.31
C ALA A 11 24.10 4.69 -22.41
N ALA A 12 23.56 4.12 -23.48
CA ALA A 12 24.31 3.92 -24.71
C ALA A 12 24.47 5.27 -25.40
N ARG A 13 25.71 5.77 -25.50
CA ARG A 13 26.04 6.93 -26.36
C ARG A 13 25.70 6.56 -27.81
N ARG A 14 24.71 7.23 -28.41
CA ARG A 14 24.52 7.27 -29.87
C ARG A 14 24.50 8.71 -30.33
N ALA A 15 25.29 8.96 -31.37
CA ALA A 15 25.49 10.25 -32.00
C ALA A 15 24.16 10.82 -32.53
N ALA A 16 23.95 12.11 -32.28
CA ALA A 16 22.85 12.86 -32.86
C ALA A 16 23.12 13.13 -34.35
N VAL A 17 22.18 12.76 -35.21
CA VAL A 17 22.06 13.32 -36.57
C VAL A 17 20.91 14.31 -36.51
N ALA A 18 21.24 15.59 -36.72
CA ALA A 18 20.27 16.65 -36.89
C ALA A 18 19.60 16.53 -38.27
N VAL A 19 18.27 16.60 -38.31
CA VAL A 19 17.53 16.93 -39.53
C VAL A 19 16.60 18.08 -39.18
N ALA A 20 16.95 19.26 -39.69
CA ALA A 20 16.09 20.42 -39.75
C ALA A 20 15.08 20.23 -40.88
N ALA A 21 13.80 20.49 -40.62
CA ALA A 21 12.81 20.71 -41.66
C ALA A 21 11.91 21.88 -41.25
N SER A 22 12.29 23.05 -41.74
CA SER A 22 11.44 24.24 -41.78
C SER A 22 10.40 24.06 -42.88
N ALA A 23 9.13 24.33 -42.60
CA ALA A 23 8.16 24.67 -43.63
C ALA A 23 7.22 25.76 -43.09
N ALA A 24 7.44 26.96 -43.61
CA ALA A 24 6.59 28.11 -43.45
C ALA A 24 5.32 27.95 -44.30
N LEU A 25 4.18 28.39 -43.78
CA LEU A 25 3.07 28.87 -44.58
C LEU A 25 2.38 30.00 -43.82
N ALA A 26 2.54 31.20 -44.37
CA ALA A 26 1.85 32.42 -43.97
C ALA A 26 0.70 32.69 -44.95
N ALA A 27 -0.46 33.08 -44.44
CA ALA A 27 -1.29 34.19 -44.95
C ALA A 27 -2.62 34.29 -44.17
N GLY A 28 -2.99 35.51 -43.75
CA GLY A 28 -4.41 35.87 -43.58
C GLY A 28 -4.85 36.70 -42.37
N LEU A 29 -4.42 37.98 -42.29
CA LEU A 29 -5.18 39.19 -41.89
C LEU A 29 -6.18 39.17 -40.71
N SER A 30 -5.85 39.88 -39.61
CA SER A 30 -6.55 41.08 -39.05
C SER A 30 -6.19 41.31 -37.57
N PRO A 31 -6.03 42.56 -37.08
CA PRO A 31 -5.69 42.82 -35.68
C PRO A 31 -6.97 42.78 -34.84
N LEU A 32 -7.25 41.63 -34.22
CA LEU A 32 -8.16 41.58 -33.08
C LEU A 32 -7.39 42.01 -31.83
N LEU A 33 -7.89 43.07 -31.20
CA LEU A 33 -7.52 43.53 -29.87
C LEU A 33 -7.38 42.33 -28.92
N PRO A 34 -6.44 42.34 -27.96
CA PRO A 34 -6.35 41.28 -26.97
C PRO A 34 -7.61 41.35 -26.10
N THR A 35 -8.58 40.49 -26.39
CA THR A 35 -9.51 40.05 -25.37
C THR A 35 -8.64 39.39 -24.31
N ALA A 36 -8.64 39.95 -23.10
CA ALA A 36 -8.09 39.27 -21.94
C ALA A 36 -8.68 37.85 -21.93
N SER A 37 -7.86 36.87 -22.26
CA SER A 37 -8.18 35.47 -22.03
C SER A 37 -8.42 35.37 -20.53
N ALA A 38 -9.66 35.04 -20.15
CA ALA A 38 -9.91 34.50 -18.82
C ALA A 38 -8.86 33.40 -18.60
N GLU A 39 -8.04 33.54 -17.57
CA GLU A 39 -7.13 32.47 -17.16
C GLU A 39 -7.97 31.20 -17.01
N ASP A 40 -7.60 30.14 -17.76
CA ASP A 40 -8.19 28.81 -17.58
C ASP A 40 -8.02 28.43 -16.12
N ALA A 41 -9.12 28.46 -15.36
CA ALA A 41 -9.12 28.01 -13.97
C ALA A 41 -8.62 26.56 -13.94
N PRO A 42 -7.75 26.17 -12.97
CA PRO A 42 -7.22 24.82 -12.89
C PRO A 42 -8.37 23.80 -12.88
N GLN A 43 -8.38 22.90 -13.86
CA GLN A 43 -9.49 21.99 -14.08
C GLN A 43 -9.55 20.94 -12.96
N GLU A 44 -10.67 20.93 -12.24
CA GLU A 44 -11.02 19.88 -11.28
C GLU A 44 -11.13 18.52 -11.97
N THR A 45 -10.88 17.44 -11.22
CA THR A 45 -11.30 16.12 -11.68
C THR A 45 -12.14 15.36 -10.70
N VAL A 46 -13.14 14.69 -11.28
CA VAL A 46 -14.06 13.83 -10.58
C VAL A 46 -13.67 12.37 -10.81
N VAL A 47 -13.20 11.71 -9.75
CA VAL A 47 -13.09 10.25 -9.68
C VAL A 47 -14.49 9.67 -9.50
N PRO A 48 -14.97 8.81 -10.41
CA PRO A 48 -16.27 8.17 -10.26
C PRO A 48 -16.37 7.36 -8.97
N ALA A 49 -17.57 7.28 -8.42
CA ALA A 49 -17.84 6.46 -7.25
C ALA A 49 -17.55 4.98 -7.57
N THR A 50 -16.93 4.30 -6.61
CA THR A 50 -16.73 2.84 -6.75
C THR A 50 -18.03 2.14 -6.42
N LEU A 51 -18.55 1.31 -7.32
CA LEU A 51 -19.78 0.55 -7.06
C LEU A 51 -19.50 -0.66 -6.17
N ARG A 52 -20.48 -1.06 -5.36
CA ARG A 52 -20.46 -2.34 -4.63
C ARG A 52 -20.37 -3.52 -5.59
N SER A 53 -19.86 -4.65 -5.11
CA SER A 53 -19.90 -5.91 -5.87
C SER A 53 -21.33 -6.46 -5.97
N SER A 54 -22.15 -6.21 -4.96
CA SER A 54 -23.57 -6.57 -4.88
C SER A 54 -24.48 -5.44 -5.37
N TYR A 55 -25.59 -5.85 -5.99
CA TYR A 55 -26.68 -4.95 -6.36
C TYR A 55 -27.51 -4.54 -5.14
N THR A 56 -28.27 -3.45 -5.26
CA THR A 56 -29.30 -3.08 -4.28
C THR A 56 -30.16 -4.29 -3.94
N SER A 57 -30.18 -4.67 -2.68
CA SER A 57 -30.91 -5.85 -2.22
C SER A 57 -32.41 -5.60 -2.27
N ALA A 58 -33.15 -6.55 -2.84
CA ALA A 58 -34.60 -6.56 -2.84
C ALA A 58 -35.11 -8.00 -2.86
N SER A 59 -36.23 -8.23 -2.20
CA SER A 59 -36.94 -9.52 -2.25
C SER A 59 -38.43 -9.28 -2.31
N LEU A 60 -39.13 -9.99 -3.21
CA LEU A 60 -40.58 -9.90 -3.29
C LEU A 60 -41.21 -10.28 -1.94
N PHE A 61 -42.29 -9.60 -1.56
CA PHE A 61 -43.00 -9.88 -0.33
C PHE A 61 -43.96 -11.05 -0.57
N ASN A 62 -43.84 -12.12 0.21
CA ASN A 62 -44.62 -13.36 0.08
C ASN A 62 -44.83 -13.85 -1.37
N PRO A 63 -43.80 -14.11 -2.18
CA PRO A 63 -43.95 -14.50 -3.59
C PRO A 63 -44.30 -16.00 -3.72
N ASP A 64 -45.37 -16.44 -3.08
CA ASP A 64 -45.77 -17.84 -3.02
C ASP A 64 -47.25 -18.06 -3.36
N THR A 65 -47.47 -18.48 -4.61
CA THR A 65 -48.78 -18.86 -5.14
C THR A 65 -49.40 -20.05 -4.40
N SER A 66 -48.61 -20.84 -3.66
CA SER A 66 -49.10 -22.01 -2.94
C SER A 66 -50.10 -21.69 -1.83
N THR A 67 -50.01 -20.50 -1.24
CA THR A 67 -50.90 -19.99 -0.18
C THR A 67 -51.80 -18.85 -0.66
N GLY A 68 -51.80 -18.55 -1.96
CA GLY A 68 -52.66 -17.54 -2.59
C GLY A 68 -52.47 -16.09 -2.13
N THR A 69 -51.38 -15.77 -1.43
CA THR A 69 -51.23 -14.51 -0.68
C THR A 69 -50.00 -13.73 -1.11
N ASP A 70 -49.92 -13.51 -2.43
CA ASP A 70 -48.79 -12.81 -3.06
C ASP A 70 -48.76 -11.32 -2.73
N GLY A 71 -47.55 -10.75 -2.75
CA GLY A 71 -47.36 -9.31 -2.65
C GLY A 71 -47.55 -8.54 -3.96
N ALA A 72 -47.96 -9.17 -5.06
CA ALA A 72 -48.13 -8.48 -6.34
C ALA A 72 -49.60 -8.16 -6.61
N GLY A 73 -49.87 -6.88 -6.93
CA GLY A 73 -51.19 -6.37 -7.28
C GLY A 73 -51.28 -5.92 -8.74
N ASP A 74 -52.36 -5.22 -9.06
CA ASP A 74 -52.66 -4.76 -10.42
C ASP A 74 -51.84 -3.55 -10.81
N GLN A 75 -51.58 -2.65 -9.86
CA GLN A 75 -50.89 -1.39 -10.07
C GLN A 75 -49.46 -1.37 -9.54
N GLY A 76 -49.09 -2.28 -8.65
CA GLY A 76 -47.76 -2.35 -8.08
C GLY A 76 -47.48 -3.63 -7.30
N VAL A 77 -46.27 -3.71 -6.74
CA VAL A 77 -45.77 -4.89 -6.04
C VAL A 77 -45.17 -4.53 -4.69
N PHE A 78 -45.55 -5.28 -3.66
CA PHE A 78 -44.92 -5.28 -2.36
C PHE A 78 -43.62 -6.08 -2.37
N HIS A 79 -42.56 -5.47 -1.87
CA HIS A 79 -41.25 -6.11 -1.72
C HIS A 79 -40.50 -5.51 -0.54
N ARG A 80 -39.47 -6.20 -0.07
CA ARG A 80 -38.44 -5.59 0.76
C ARG A 80 -37.44 -4.90 -0.15
N LEU A 81 -36.93 -3.76 0.29
CA LEU A 81 -35.94 -2.99 -0.43
C LEU A 81 -34.89 -2.49 0.56
N GLU A 82 -33.63 -2.61 0.18
CA GLU A 82 -32.52 -2.04 0.93
C GLU A 82 -32.76 -0.56 1.24
N GLY A 83 -32.48 -0.15 2.49
CA GLY A 83 -32.75 1.21 2.98
C GLY A 83 -34.13 1.39 3.64
N TYR A 84 -35.03 0.42 3.57
CA TYR A 84 -36.33 0.45 4.23
C TYR A 84 -36.44 -0.61 5.32
N THR A 85 -37.06 -0.24 6.46
CA THR A 85 -37.30 -1.15 7.60
C THR A 85 -38.62 -1.89 7.50
N THR A 86 -39.59 -1.37 6.74
CA THR A 86 -40.85 -2.02 6.41
C THR A 86 -40.88 -2.49 4.95
N PRO A 87 -41.78 -3.42 4.58
CA PRO A 87 -42.08 -3.68 3.17
C PRO A 87 -42.49 -2.39 2.46
N VAL A 88 -42.19 -2.30 1.18
CA VAL A 88 -42.55 -1.16 0.33
C VAL A 88 -43.38 -1.64 -0.84
N TRP A 89 -44.30 -0.80 -1.30
CA TRP A 89 -45.05 -1.01 -2.54
C TRP A 89 -44.42 -0.19 -3.67
N THR A 90 -44.11 -0.81 -4.80
CA THR A 90 -43.61 -0.10 -5.98
C THR A 90 -44.61 -0.16 -7.12
N ARG A 91 -45.04 1.01 -7.58
CA ARG A 91 -46.00 1.18 -8.68
C ARG A 91 -45.37 0.81 -10.03
N TYR A 92 -46.11 0.11 -10.88
CA TYR A 92 -45.65 -0.31 -12.21
C TYR A 92 -45.50 0.84 -13.20
N ALA A 93 -46.37 1.85 -13.13
CA ALA A 93 -46.44 2.92 -14.13
C ALA A 93 -45.21 3.85 -14.13
N ASP A 94 -44.62 4.11 -12.95
CA ASP A 94 -43.55 5.10 -12.78
C ASP A 94 -42.40 4.62 -11.87
N GLY A 95 -42.48 3.41 -11.30
CA GLY A 95 -41.47 2.86 -10.40
C GLY A 95 -41.40 3.56 -9.03
N ARG A 96 -42.41 4.40 -8.69
CA ARG A 96 -42.49 5.10 -7.41
C ARG A 96 -42.73 4.10 -6.28
N THR A 97 -41.99 4.26 -5.18
CA THR A 97 -42.05 3.38 -4.01
C THR A 97 -42.73 4.08 -2.84
N VAL A 98 -43.66 3.38 -2.17
CA VAL A 98 -44.42 3.83 -1.00
C VAL A 98 -44.14 2.87 0.16
N PRO A 99 -43.60 3.34 1.31
CA PRO A 99 -43.40 2.49 2.47
C PRO A 99 -44.72 2.05 3.09
N ALA A 100 -44.83 0.76 3.44
CA ALA A 100 -45.98 0.27 4.18
C ALA A 100 -45.95 0.82 5.62
N PRO A 101 -47.11 1.16 6.21
CA PRO A 101 -47.21 1.65 7.58
C PRO A 101 -46.63 0.66 8.60
N THR A 102 -45.95 1.20 9.63
CA THR A 102 -45.61 0.45 10.84
C THR A 102 -46.81 0.43 11.79
N THR A 103 -47.27 -0.75 12.18
CA THR A 103 -48.39 -0.94 13.10
C THR A 103 -47.92 -1.60 14.40
N ARG A 104 -48.37 -1.12 15.56
CA ARG A 104 -48.10 -1.75 16.86
C ARG A 104 -49.16 -2.81 17.16
N GLY A 105 -48.75 -3.95 17.72
CA GLY A 105 -49.66 -5.02 18.13
C GLY A 105 -50.09 -5.99 17.02
N THR A 106 -49.60 -5.79 15.79
CA THR A 106 -49.81 -6.74 14.69
C THR A 106 -49.06 -8.05 14.96
N LEU A 107 -49.75 -9.18 14.82
CA LEU A 107 -49.17 -10.52 14.93
C LEU A 107 -48.28 -10.84 13.73
N TYR A 108 -48.80 -10.61 12.53
CA TYR A 108 -48.07 -10.76 11.26
C TYR A 108 -48.76 -9.97 10.14
N THR A 109 -48.03 -9.73 9.05
CA THR A 109 -48.51 -9.07 7.84
C THR A 109 -48.47 -10.05 6.67
N SER A 110 -49.53 -10.09 5.87
CA SER A 110 -49.61 -10.93 4.67
C SER A 110 -49.93 -10.12 3.42
N GLY A 111 -49.39 -10.55 2.28
CA GLY A 111 -49.89 -10.14 0.97
C GLY A 111 -51.31 -10.66 0.76
N THR A 112 -52.01 -10.09 -0.22
CA THR A 112 -53.40 -10.44 -0.54
C THR A 112 -53.60 -10.83 -2.00
N GLY A 113 -52.52 -10.88 -2.80
CA GLY A 113 -52.61 -11.00 -4.25
C GLY A 113 -53.21 -9.75 -4.92
N SER A 114 -53.10 -8.58 -4.27
CA SER A 114 -53.57 -7.29 -4.79
C SER A 114 -52.66 -6.16 -4.29
N ASP A 115 -53.00 -4.90 -4.58
CA ASP A 115 -52.31 -3.71 -4.07
C ASP A 115 -52.59 -3.40 -2.58
N VAL A 116 -53.09 -4.40 -1.83
CA VAL A 116 -53.45 -4.32 -0.41
C VAL A 116 -52.58 -5.24 0.45
N LEU A 117 -52.13 -4.74 1.61
CA LEU A 117 -51.55 -5.56 2.69
C LEU A 117 -52.56 -5.79 3.81
N ALA A 118 -52.58 -7.02 4.33
CA ALA A 118 -53.39 -7.39 5.48
C ALA A 118 -52.54 -7.47 6.75
N TYR A 119 -52.90 -6.69 7.77
CA TYR A 119 -52.30 -6.69 9.10
C TYR A 119 -53.23 -7.42 10.08
N HIS A 120 -52.74 -8.52 10.65
CA HIS A 120 -53.53 -9.39 11.52
C HIS A 120 -53.24 -9.10 12.99
N TYR A 121 -54.29 -9.08 13.81
CA TYR A 121 -54.18 -8.81 15.25
C TYR A 121 -54.80 -9.95 16.09
N SER A 122 -54.40 -10.05 17.36
CA SER A 122 -54.80 -11.14 18.26
C SER A 122 -56.29 -11.20 18.58
N GLU A 123 -56.98 -10.07 18.49
CA GLU A 123 -58.39 -9.90 18.81
C GLU A 123 -59.33 -10.17 17.63
N GLY A 124 -58.82 -10.75 16.53
CA GLY A 124 -59.63 -11.02 15.33
C GLY A 124 -59.90 -9.78 14.46
N ARG A 125 -59.15 -8.71 14.68
CA ARG A 125 -59.11 -7.54 13.78
C ARG A 125 -58.14 -7.80 12.64
N ILE A 126 -58.52 -7.40 11.42
CA ILE A 126 -57.67 -7.36 10.24
C ILE A 126 -57.75 -5.97 9.61
N ASP A 127 -56.62 -5.28 9.51
CA ASP A 127 -56.53 -4.02 8.76
C ASP A 127 -56.02 -4.29 7.34
N LEU A 128 -56.76 -3.83 6.34
CA LEU A 128 -56.48 -3.92 4.92
C LEU A 128 -56.03 -2.56 4.43
N TRP A 129 -54.71 -2.38 4.30
CA TRP A 129 -54.11 -1.13 3.84
C TRP A 129 -53.86 -1.18 2.33
N ASP A 130 -54.46 -0.24 1.61
CA ASP A 130 -54.34 -0.06 0.17
C ASP A 130 -53.19 0.90 -0.16
N ALA A 131 -52.20 0.43 -0.91
CA ALA A 131 -51.04 1.24 -1.24
C ALA A 131 -51.28 2.23 -2.39
N THR A 132 -52.38 2.08 -3.14
CA THR A 132 -52.69 2.94 -4.29
C THR A 132 -53.18 4.32 -3.86
N ASP A 133 -53.98 4.38 -2.79
CA ASP A 133 -54.58 5.58 -2.23
C ASP A 133 -54.17 5.86 -0.75
N GLY A 134 -53.51 4.90 -0.10
CA GLY A 134 -53.04 5.00 1.28
C GLY A 134 -54.12 4.75 2.34
N THR A 135 -55.33 4.35 1.94
CA THR A 135 -56.46 4.12 2.85
C THR A 135 -56.34 2.78 3.59
N THR A 136 -56.93 2.71 4.79
CA THR A 136 -57.04 1.46 5.56
C THR A 136 -58.51 1.15 5.80
N ARG A 137 -58.92 -0.07 5.47
CA ARG A 137 -60.24 -0.63 5.79
C ARG A 137 -60.08 -1.74 6.82
N THR A 138 -60.99 -1.86 7.77
CA THR A 138 -60.87 -2.84 8.85
C THR A 138 -61.99 -3.86 8.80
N VAL A 139 -61.63 -5.13 8.91
CA VAL A 139 -62.55 -6.25 9.13
C VAL A 139 -62.39 -6.73 10.57
N ARG A 140 -63.51 -6.93 11.27
CA ARG A 140 -63.52 -7.63 12.56
C ARG A 140 -64.21 -8.96 12.37
N LEU A 141 -63.53 -10.05 12.72
CA LEU A 141 -64.10 -11.37 12.61
C LEU A 141 -65.35 -11.50 13.49
N PRO A 142 -66.47 -11.98 12.95
CA PRO A 142 -67.63 -12.35 13.76
C PRO A 142 -67.28 -13.38 14.82
N GLU A 143 -68.02 -13.38 15.93
CA GLU A 143 -67.80 -14.29 17.05
C GLU A 143 -67.87 -15.76 16.59
N GLY A 144 -66.90 -16.58 17.00
CA GLY A 144 -66.81 -17.99 16.62
C GLY A 144 -66.22 -18.25 15.22
N GLN A 145 -65.92 -17.22 14.43
CA GLN A 145 -65.22 -17.37 13.15
C GLN A 145 -63.69 -17.32 13.29
N SER A 146 -63.00 -17.98 12.38
CA SER A 146 -61.53 -18.00 12.24
C SER A 146 -61.12 -17.72 10.78
N THR A 147 -59.95 -17.16 10.55
CA THR A 147 -59.46 -16.78 9.20
C THR A 147 -58.82 -17.95 8.46
N LEU A 148 -59.17 -18.13 7.19
CA LEU A 148 -58.50 -19.04 6.25
C LEU A 148 -57.50 -18.33 5.34
N GLY A 149 -57.69 -17.04 5.08
CA GLY A 149 -56.80 -16.24 4.23
C GLY A 149 -57.43 -14.89 3.86
N VAL A 150 -56.66 -14.07 3.15
CA VAL A 150 -57.13 -12.77 2.64
C VAL A 150 -56.77 -12.69 1.16
N LEU A 151 -57.77 -12.42 0.32
CA LEU A 151 -57.62 -12.27 -1.13
C LEU A 151 -58.19 -10.93 -1.56
N GLY A 152 -57.34 -10.05 -2.07
CA GLY A 152 -57.67 -8.65 -2.30
C GLY A 152 -58.13 -7.97 -1.01
N THR A 153 -59.36 -7.45 -1.05
CA THR A 153 -60.04 -6.86 0.11
C THR A 153 -60.99 -7.83 0.83
N THR A 154 -61.07 -9.09 0.40
CA THR A 154 -61.96 -10.08 1.02
C THR A 154 -61.20 -10.96 1.99
N VAL A 155 -61.67 -10.98 3.24
CA VAL A 155 -61.20 -11.90 4.28
C VAL A 155 -62.04 -13.17 4.18
N VAL A 156 -61.39 -14.29 3.91
CA VAL A 156 -62.03 -15.61 3.91
C VAL A 156 -61.98 -16.14 5.34
N SER A 157 -63.14 -16.34 5.95
CA SER A 157 -63.26 -16.90 7.29
C SER A 157 -64.10 -18.17 7.28
N TYR A 158 -64.15 -18.86 8.42
CA TYR A 158 -64.99 -20.02 8.61
C TYR A 158 -65.44 -20.14 10.06
N HIS A 159 -66.55 -20.83 10.27
CA HIS A 159 -66.87 -21.42 11.57
C HIS A 159 -67.21 -22.91 11.39
N SER A 160 -67.06 -23.67 12.47
CA SER A 160 -67.36 -25.10 12.48
C SER A 160 -68.76 -25.33 13.04
N VAL A 161 -69.58 -26.08 12.31
CA VAL A 161 -70.91 -26.50 12.73
C VAL A 161 -70.91 -28.00 12.95
N THR A 162 -71.16 -28.43 14.19
CA THR A 162 -71.27 -29.86 14.53
C THR A 162 -72.75 -30.26 14.53
N ALA A 163 -73.10 -31.22 13.67
CA ALA A 163 -74.43 -31.81 13.62
C ALA A 163 -74.68 -32.75 14.81
N GLU A 164 -75.94 -33.10 15.07
CA GLU A 164 -76.33 -33.99 16.19
C GLU A 164 -75.69 -35.39 16.12
N ASP A 165 -75.27 -35.83 14.93
CA ASP A 165 -74.57 -37.10 14.71
C ASP A 165 -73.05 -37.05 15.02
N GLY A 166 -72.56 -35.90 15.50
CA GLY A 166 -71.14 -35.65 15.82
C GLY A 166 -70.30 -35.21 14.62
N THR A 167 -70.86 -35.13 13.41
CA THR A 167 -70.14 -34.68 12.22
C THR A 167 -69.92 -33.17 12.27
N THR A 168 -68.65 -32.74 12.18
CA THR A 168 -68.31 -31.32 12.13
C THR A 168 -68.05 -30.89 10.69
N THR A 169 -68.83 -29.92 10.22
CA THR A 169 -68.72 -29.33 8.89
C THR A 169 -68.20 -27.91 8.98
N ARG A 170 -67.36 -27.51 8.02
CA ARG A 170 -66.83 -26.16 7.93
C ARG A 170 -67.71 -25.33 7.02
N VAL A 171 -68.29 -24.26 7.55
CA VAL A 171 -69.02 -23.25 6.78
C VAL A 171 -68.08 -22.08 6.50
N VAL A 172 -67.87 -21.76 5.21
CA VAL A 172 -66.95 -20.71 4.77
C VAL A 172 -67.73 -19.41 4.53
N HIS A 173 -67.13 -18.30 4.92
CA HIS A 173 -67.67 -16.95 4.83
C HIS A 173 -66.69 -16.04 4.08
N LEU A 174 -67.24 -15.13 3.28
CA LEU A 174 -66.51 -14.09 2.56
C LEU A 174 -66.83 -12.75 3.19
N LEU A 175 -65.89 -12.22 3.96
CA LEU A 175 -66.04 -10.95 4.66
C LEU A 175 -65.44 -9.82 3.84
N THR A 176 -66.26 -8.83 3.47
CA THR A 176 -65.82 -7.66 2.71
C THR A 176 -66.06 -6.39 3.54
N PRO A 177 -65.04 -5.54 3.74
CA PRO A 177 -65.23 -4.29 4.49
C PRO A 177 -66.01 -3.28 3.64
N GLU A 178 -67.02 -2.66 4.25
CA GLU A 178 -67.83 -1.63 3.61
C GLU A 178 -67.28 -0.21 3.92
N PRO A 179 -67.54 0.78 3.04
CA PRO A 179 -67.06 2.15 3.24
C PRO A 179 -67.55 2.82 4.54
N ASP A 180 -68.67 2.36 5.11
CA ASP A 180 -69.24 2.87 6.36
C ASP A 180 -68.61 2.25 7.63
N GLY A 181 -67.63 1.35 7.46
CA GLY A 181 -66.93 0.66 8.54
C GLY A 181 -67.62 -0.62 9.02
N THR A 182 -68.72 -1.03 8.39
CA THR A 182 -69.33 -2.35 8.61
C THR A 182 -68.61 -3.43 7.79
N THR A 183 -68.96 -4.69 8.02
CA THR A 183 -68.43 -5.84 7.25
C THR A 183 -69.60 -6.61 6.69
N LEU A 184 -69.64 -6.73 5.35
CA LEU A 184 -70.55 -7.63 4.67
C LEU A 184 -70.07 -9.07 4.85
N ASP A 185 -70.91 -9.93 5.42
CA ASP A 185 -70.64 -11.36 5.61
C ASP A 185 -71.50 -12.18 4.64
N THR A 186 -70.85 -12.76 3.62
CA THR A 186 -71.50 -13.60 2.60
C THR A 186 -71.10 -15.06 2.81
N THR A 187 -72.06 -15.93 3.14
CA THR A 187 -71.85 -17.38 3.25
C THR A 187 -71.60 -18.01 1.88
N VAL A 188 -70.66 -18.96 1.81
CA VAL A 188 -70.43 -19.76 0.59
C VAL A 188 -71.47 -20.88 0.48
N GLU A 189 -72.21 -20.91 -0.62
CA GLU A 189 -73.32 -21.83 -0.87
C GLU A 189 -73.21 -22.55 -2.23
N GLY A 190 -74.04 -23.57 -2.45
CA GLY A 190 -74.05 -24.34 -3.71
C GLY A 190 -73.01 -25.47 -3.79
N LEU A 191 -72.40 -25.86 -2.66
CA LEU A 191 -71.51 -27.01 -2.58
C LEU A 191 -72.29 -28.33 -2.67
N PRO A 192 -71.80 -29.35 -3.39
CA PRO A 192 -72.39 -30.69 -3.36
C PRO A 192 -72.25 -31.31 -1.95
N ALA A 193 -73.22 -32.14 -1.57
CA ALA A 193 -73.25 -32.79 -0.26
C ALA A 193 -71.93 -33.55 0.02
N GLY A 194 -71.36 -33.35 1.20
CA GLY A 194 -70.10 -33.97 1.62
C GLY A 194 -68.83 -33.23 1.17
N MET A 195 -68.92 -32.19 0.35
CA MET A 195 -67.76 -31.39 -0.05
C MET A 195 -67.39 -30.36 1.02
N VAL A 196 -66.09 -30.30 1.34
CA VAL A 196 -65.54 -29.36 2.32
C VAL A 196 -64.49 -28.48 1.64
N LEU A 197 -64.72 -27.18 1.61
CA LEU A 197 -63.76 -26.19 1.10
C LEU A 197 -62.59 -26.01 2.06
N GLY A 198 -61.37 -25.98 1.52
CA GLY A 198 -60.07 -25.72 2.14
C GLY A 198 -59.70 -24.25 2.29
N SER A 199 -58.41 -23.99 2.44
CA SER A 199 -57.88 -22.63 2.32
C SER A 199 -58.00 -22.12 0.88
N PRO A 200 -58.20 -20.81 0.69
CA PRO A 200 -58.16 -20.21 -0.63
C PRO A 200 -56.78 -20.38 -1.28
N ARG A 201 -56.75 -20.53 -2.60
CA ARG A 201 -55.54 -20.69 -3.42
C ARG A 201 -55.25 -19.49 -4.31
N GLY A 202 -56.25 -18.64 -4.57
CA GLY A 202 -56.08 -17.39 -5.31
C GLY A 202 -57.42 -16.80 -5.75
N ALA A 203 -57.37 -15.61 -6.33
CA ALA A 203 -58.50 -14.90 -6.90
C ALA A 203 -58.15 -14.39 -8.30
N GLU A 204 -59.10 -14.39 -9.21
CA GLU A 204 -58.99 -13.76 -10.53
C GLU A 204 -60.36 -13.25 -10.96
N GLY A 205 -60.51 -11.93 -11.19
CA GLY A 205 -61.81 -11.31 -11.43
C GLY A 205 -62.77 -11.50 -10.25
N THR A 206 -64.02 -11.92 -10.50
CA THR A 206 -65.00 -12.23 -9.45
C THR A 206 -64.83 -13.63 -8.87
N ALA A 207 -63.91 -14.46 -9.36
CA ALA A 207 -63.79 -15.85 -8.93
C ALA A 207 -62.71 -16.05 -7.86
N LEU A 208 -63.06 -16.71 -6.75
CA LEU A 208 -62.15 -17.24 -5.74
C LEU A 208 -61.97 -18.74 -5.94
N PHE A 209 -60.73 -19.23 -5.81
CA PHE A 209 -60.40 -20.64 -6.00
C PHE A 209 -60.00 -21.30 -4.69
N PHE A 210 -60.58 -22.47 -4.42
CA PHE A 210 -60.40 -23.24 -3.21
C PHE A 210 -59.99 -24.67 -3.53
N LEU A 211 -59.03 -25.20 -2.77
CA LEU A 211 -58.84 -26.65 -2.71
C LEU A 211 -59.98 -27.24 -1.88
N ALA A 212 -60.74 -28.18 -2.42
CA ALA A 212 -61.83 -28.84 -1.72
C ALA A 212 -61.61 -30.35 -1.64
N ARG A 213 -62.21 -30.97 -0.62
CA ARG A 213 -62.23 -32.43 -0.45
C ARG A 213 -63.65 -32.94 -0.57
N LEU A 214 -63.86 -33.98 -1.37
CA LEU A 214 -65.12 -34.72 -1.48
C LEU A 214 -64.76 -36.21 -1.68
N ASP A 215 -65.33 -37.09 -0.86
CA ASP A 215 -65.03 -38.53 -0.85
C ASP A 215 -63.52 -38.86 -0.81
N ASP A 216 -62.79 -38.19 0.10
CA ASP A 216 -61.33 -38.29 0.28
C ASP A 216 -60.45 -37.96 -0.93
N THR A 217 -61.05 -37.37 -1.99
CA THR A 217 -60.34 -36.92 -3.19
C THR A 217 -60.35 -35.40 -3.31
N TYR A 218 -59.31 -34.83 -3.92
CA TYR A 218 -59.14 -33.38 -4.05
C TYR A 218 -59.74 -32.85 -5.36
N ARG A 219 -60.34 -31.67 -5.28
CA ARG A 219 -60.86 -30.89 -6.42
C ARG A 219 -60.51 -29.42 -6.24
N MET A 220 -60.37 -28.68 -7.34
CA MET A 220 -60.34 -27.22 -7.30
C MET A 220 -61.76 -26.71 -7.51
N VAL A 221 -62.23 -25.81 -6.65
CA VAL A 221 -63.58 -25.24 -6.68
C VAL A 221 -63.47 -23.74 -6.90
N SER A 222 -64.25 -23.23 -7.84
CA SER A 222 -64.42 -21.80 -8.08
C SER A 222 -65.71 -21.31 -7.41
N VAL A 223 -65.61 -20.22 -6.66
CA VAL A 223 -66.72 -19.57 -5.95
C VAL A 223 -66.77 -18.12 -6.38
N ASP A 224 -67.96 -17.62 -6.67
CA ASP A 224 -68.17 -16.20 -6.94
C ASP A 224 -67.98 -15.38 -5.66
N ARG A 225 -67.07 -14.41 -5.73
CA ARG A 225 -66.62 -13.58 -4.61
C ARG A 225 -67.72 -12.68 -4.06
N GLU A 226 -68.65 -12.25 -4.90
CA GLU A 226 -69.69 -11.29 -4.52
C GLU A 226 -70.91 -12.01 -3.94
N THR A 227 -71.34 -13.10 -4.59
CA THR A 227 -72.56 -13.83 -4.23
C THR A 227 -72.34 -15.03 -3.32
N GLY A 228 -71.09 -15.51 -3.18
CA GLY A 228 -70.77 -16.73 -2.44
C GLY A 228 -71.19 -18.02 -3.15
N GLN A 229 -71.72 -17.96 -4.38
CA GLN A 229 -72.20 -19.14 -5.09
C GLN A 229 -71.05 -19.91 -5.74
N VAL A 230 -71.05 -21.23 -5.58
CA VAL A 230 -70.13 -22.11 -6.33
C VAL A 230 -70.42 -22.03 -7.82
N LEU A 231 -69.39 -21.67 -8.60
CA LEU A 231 -69.48 -21.51 -10.05
C LEU A 231 -69.21 -22.83 -10.79
N SER A 232 -68.12 -23.51 -10.43
CA SER A 232 -67.71 -24.77 -11.05
C SER A 232 -66.64 -25.48 -10.21
N TRP A 233 -66.36 -26.74 -10.49
CA TRP A 233 -65.28 -27.49 -9.86
C TRP A 233 -64.66 -28.52 -10.81
N THR A 234 -63.44 -28.94 -10.50
CA THR A 234 -62.71 -29.91 -11.31
C THR A 234 -63.20 -31.34 -11.13
N ARG A 235 -62.85 -32.20 -12.09
CA ARG A 235 -62.79 -33.65 -11.84
C ARG A 235 -61.81 -33.95 -10.70
N GLU A 236 -61.80 -35.20 -10.25
CA GLU A 236 -60.82 -35.70 -9.28
C GLU A 236 -59.39 -35.35 -9.73
N LEU A 237 -58.66 -34.66 -8.86
CA LEU A 237 -57.26 -34.32 -9.03
C LEU A 237 -56.38 -35.43 -8.43
N PRO A 238 -55.16 -35.64 -8.94
CA PRO A 238 -54.19 -36.49 -8.28
C PRO A 238 -53.99 -36.09 -6.82
N ALA A 239 -53.79 -37.08 -5.94
CA ALA A 239 -53.83 -36.91 -4.49
C ALA A 239 -52.81 -35.91 -3.93
N ASP A 240 -51.78 -35.54 -4.69
CA ASP A 240 -50.69 -34.63 -4.31
C ASP A 240 -50.74 -33.26 -5.03
N TYR A 241 -51.74 -32.99 -5.87
CA TYR A 241 -51.90 -31.74 -6.63
C TYR A 241 -52.77 -30.74 -5.88
N HIS A 242 -52.15 -30.00 -4.94
CA HIS A 242 -52.86 -29.14 -3.98
C HIS A 242 -52.80 -27.64 -4.31
N TYR A 243 -51.97 -27.25 -5.28
CA TYR A 243 -51.61 -25.87 -5.55
C TYR A 243 -52.18 -25.40 -6.89
N ALA A 244 -52.41 -24.10 -7.02
CA ALA A 244 -52.95 -23.51 -8.24
C ALA A 244 -52.22 -22.22 -8.62
N ALA A 245 -52.03 -22.02 -9.91
CA ALA A 245 -51.72 -20.73 -10.52
C ALA A 245 -52.88 -20.32 -11.44
N LEU A 246 -53.23 -19.03 -11.45
CA LEU A 246 -54.42 -18.52 -12.10
C LEU A 246 -54.06 -17.46 -13.15
N SER A 247 -54.90 -17.36 -14.17
CA SER A 247 -54.92 -16.27 -15.15
C SER A 247 -56.35 -16.07 -15.65
N ALA A 248 -56.56 -15.06 -16.50
CA ALA A 248 -57.85 -14.80 -17.13
C ALA A 248 -58.46 -16.01 -17.87
N ASP A 249 -57.64 -16.90 -18.42
CA ASP A 249 -58.11 -18.01 -19.27
C ASP A 249 -57.81 -19.40 -18.70
N HIS A 250 -56.82 -19.53 -17.81
CA HIS A 250 -56.30 -20.83 -17.37
C HIS A 250 -56.27 -20.96 -15.84
N VAL A 251 -56.58 -22.17 -15.37
CA VAL A 251 -56.33 -22.65 -14.00
C VAL A 251 -55.31 -23.77 -14.09
N VAL A 252 -54.14 -23.56 -13.48
CA VAL A 252 -53.03 -24.51 -13.53
C VAL A 252 -52.87 -25.16 -12.17
N VAL A 253 -53.27 -26.42 -12.06
CA VAL A 253 -53.12 -27.20 -10.84
C VAL A 253 -51.80 -27.94 -10.87
N HIS A 254 -51.05 -27.87 -9.78
CA HIS A 254 -49.74 -28.51 -9.69
C HIS A 254 -49.47 -29.12 -8.31
N ASN A 255 -48.56 -30.08 -8.31
CA ASN A 255 -47.86 -30.53 -7.12
C ASN A 255 -46.60 -29.68 -6.97
N LEU A 256 -46.09 -29.55 -5.73
CA LEU A 256 -44.78 -28.98 -5.56
C LEU A 256 -43.76 -29.92 -6.22
N THR A 257 -43.38 -31.05 -5.66
CA THR A 257 -42.31 -31.92 -6.18
C THR A 257 -42.35 -32.45 -7.64
N ASN A 258 -43.34 -32.12 -8.48
CA ASN A 258 -43.51 -32.64 -9.85
C ASN A 258 -43.22 -31.60 -10.95
N THR A 259 -42.63 -32.01 -12.06
CA THR A 259 -42.41 -31.18 -13.27
C THR A 259 -43.64 -31.11 -14.16
N LYS A 260 -44.59 -32.02 -13.99
CA LYS A 260 -45.87 -32.04 -14.70
C LYS A 260 -46.87 -31.12 -14.01
N VAL A 261 -47.61 -30.35 -14.81
CA VAL A 261 -48.71 -29.51 -14.35
C VAL A 261 -49.96 -29.76 -15.17
N LEU A 262 -51.11 -29.56 -14.55
CA LEU A 262 -52.43 -29.75 -15.16
C LEU A 262 -53.02 -28.39 -15.49
N VAL A 263 -53.23 -28.10 -16.77
CA VAL A 263 -53.80 -26.85 -17.25
C VAL A 263 -55.26 -27.06 -17.63
N LEU A 264 -56.17 -26.29 -17.03
CA LEU A 264 -57.61 -26.32 -17.31
C LEU A 264 -58.10 -24.96 -17.82
N PRO A 265 -59.08 -24.92 -18.74
CA PRO A 265 -59.78 -23.70 -19.07
C PRO A 265 -60.52 -23.15 -17.85
N ARG A 266 -60.36 -21.87 -17.53
CA ARG A 266 -61.05 -21.24 -16.39
C ARG A 266 -62.57 -21.24 -16.56
N ALA A 267 -63.05 -21.13 -17.79
CA ALA A 267 -64.48 -21.12 -18.12
C ALA A 267 -65.17 -22.49 -17.93
N ASP A 268 -64.41 -23.59 -17.88
CA ASP A 268 -64.96 -24.94 -17.69
C ASP A 268 -63.96 -25.84 -16.94
N LEU A 269 -64.03 -25.78 -15.60
CA LEU A 269 -63.20 -26.64 -14.74
C LEU A 269 -63.54 -28.14 -14.88
N SER A 270 -64.70 -28.50 -15.44
CA SER A 270 -65.10 -29.89 -15.62
C SER A 270 -64.42 -30.58 -16.81
N ALA A 271 -63.75 -29.80 -17.67
CA ALA A 271 -62.96 -30.28 -18.80
C ALA A 271 -61.80 -31.17 -18.35
N ALA A 272 -61.33 -32.04 -19.25
CA ALA A 272 -60.12 -32.82 -18.99
C ALA A 272 -58.88 -31.89 -19.03
N PRO A 273 -57.97 -31.96 -18.03
CA PRO A 273 -56.79 -31.11 -18.01
C PRO A 273 -55.80 -31.47 -19.12
N ALA A 274 -55.13 -30.46 -19.69
CA ALA A 274 -53.94 -30.66 -20.52
C ALA A 274 -52.70 -30.80 -19.63
N GLU A 275 -51.89 -31.84 -19.85
CA GLU A 275 -50.60 -31.99 -19.17
C GLU A 275 -49.51 -31.18 -19.88
N VAL A 276 -48.80 -30.34 -19.13
CA VAL A 276 -47.59 -29.65 -19.61
C VAL A 276 -46.40 -30.03 -18.73
N VAL A 277 -45.27 -30.38 -19.37
CA VAL A 277 -44.02 -30.70 -18.68
C VAL A 277 -43.12 -29.46 -18.66
N LEU A 278 -42.80 -28.98 -17.46
CA LEU A 278 -41.88 -27.87 -17.23
C LEU A 278 -40.42 -28.30 -17.35
N ASP A 279 -39.54 -27.34 -17.66
CA ASP A 279 -38.10 -27.60 -17.69
C ASP A 279 -37.53 -27.86 -16.26
N GLY A 280 -36.57 -28.77 -16.10
CA GLY A 280 -35.93 -29.01 -14.80
C GLY A 280 -34.88 -30.13 -14.83
N ASP A 281 -33.92 -30.08 -13.90
CA ASP A 281 -32.83 -31.06 -13.75
C ASP A 281 -32.97 -31.96 -12.50
N GLY A 282 -34.03 -31.75 -11.70
CA GLY A 282 -34.32 -32.53 -10.50
C GLY A 282 -33.64 -32.06 -9.21
N SER A 283 -32.86 -30.96 -9.22
CA SER A 283 -32.14 -30.45 -8.04
C SER A 283 -32.99 -29.59 -7.07
N ARG A 284 -34.04 -28.93 -7.58
CA ARG A 284 -35.16 -28.33 -6.84
C ARG A 284 -36.42 -28.40 -7.70
N ASN A 285 -37.55 -28.15 -7.05
CA ASN A 285 -38.87 -28.23 -7.65
C ASN A 285 -39.15 -27.05 -8.63
N PRO A 286 -39.46 -27.33 -9.91
CA PRO A 286 -39.69 -26.32 -10.95
C PRO A 286 -41.03 -25.56 -10.84
N THR A 287 -41.95 -26.00 -9.98
CA THR A 287 -43.25 -25.36 -9.75
C THR A 287 -43.25 -24.40 -8.55
N LEU A 288 -42.14 -24.28 -7.83
CA LEU A 288 -41.99 -23.29 -6.75
C LEU A 288 -41.97 -21.86 -7.32
N GLY A 289 -43.09 -21.15 -7.17
CA GLY A 289 -43.30 -19.84 -7.81
C GLY A 289 -43.69 -19.97 -9.28
N LEU A 290 -44.41 -21.04 -9.64
CA LEU A 290 -45.08 -21.16 -10.94
C LEU A 290 -46.21 -20.15 -11.05
N THR A 291 -46.34 -19.54 -12.21
CA THR A 291 -47.43 -18.64 -12.55
C THR A 291 -47.79 -18.73 -14.03
N VAL A 292 -48.88 -18.07 -14.43
CA VAL A 292 -49.41 -18.08 -15.80
C VAL A 292 -49.52 -16.66 -16.33
N VAL A 293 -48.94 -16.42 -17.51
CA VAL A 293 -48.98 -15.14 -18.21
C VAL A 293 -49.52 -15.37 -19.62
N GLY A 294 -50.81 -15.11 -19.83
CA GLY A 294 -51.51 -15.50 -21.05
C GLY A 294 -51.43 -17.00 -21.29
N ASP A 295 -50.96 -17.41 -22.47
CA ASP A 295 -50.83 -18.82 -22.86
C ASP A 295 -49.46 -19.45 -22.47
N TRP A 296 -48.77 -18.87 -21.48
CA TRP A 296 -47.43 -19.26 -21.07
C TRP A 296 -47.33 -19.55 -19.57
N LEU A 297 -46.72 -20.68 -19.24
CA LEU A 297 -46.33 -21.05 -17.88
C LEU A 297 -44.96 -20.44 -17.58
N VAL A 298 -44.93 -19.50 -16.64
CA VAL A 298 -43.69 -18.86 -16.20
C VAL A 298 -43.20 -19.56 -14.96
N HIS A 299 -42.00 -20.12 -15.04
CA HIS A 299 -41.45 -20.94 -13.97
C HIS A 299 -39.92 -20.82 -13.91
N ARG A 300 -39.35 -21.27 -12.80
CA ARG A 300 -37.90 -21.28 -12.61
C ARG A 300 -37.43 -22.72 -12.39
N PRO A 301 -36.63 -23.29 -13.31
CA PRO A 301 -36.16 -24.68 -13.20
C PRO A 301 -35.38 -24.97 -11.90
N SER A 302 -34.44 -24.10 -11.51
CA SER A 302 -33.63 -24.21 -10.29
C SER A 302 -33.23 -22.81 -9.73
N ILE A 303 -32.81 -22.71 -8.46
CA ILE A 303 -32.34 -21.41 -7.90
C ILE A 303 -31.12 -20.89 -8.66
N GLY A 304 -31.08 -19.58 -8.93
CA GLY A 304 -29.95 -18.94 -9.61
C GLY A 304 -29.90 -19.24 -11.12
N THR A 305 -30.92 -19.89 -11.66
CA THR A 305 -31.07 -20.15 -13.09
C THR A 305 -32.01 -19.14 -13.76
N VAL A 306 -32.05 -19.21 -15.08
CA VAL A 306 -32.93 -18.38 -15.90
C VAL A 306 -34.39 -18.78 -15.67
N VAL A 307 -35.24 -17.81 -15.31
CA VAL A 307 -36.69 -17.90 -15.35
C VAL A 307 -37.11 -18.11 -16.81
N LYS A 308 -37.95 -19.10 -17.05
CA LYS A 308 -38.39 -19.49 -18.38
C LYS A 308 -39.90 -19.39 -18.52
N ALA A 309 -40.34 -19.13 -19.74
CA ALA A 309 -41.73 -19.23 -20.14
C ALA A 309 -41.91 -20.45 -21.05
N LYS A 310 -42.78 -21.38 -20.64
CA LYS A 310 -43.14 -22.59 -21.39
C LYS A 310 -44.52 -22.39 -22.03
N PRO A 311 -44.67 -22.50 -23.36
CA PRO A 311 -45.96 -22.34 -24.00
C PRO A 311 -46.88 -23.51 -23.64
N ILE A 312 -48.13 -23.21 -23.27
CA ILE A 312 -49.15 -24.21 -22.89
C ILE A 312 -49.49 -25.11 -24.09
N ALA A 313 -49.55 -24.54 -25.29
CA ALA A 313 -49.77 -25.26 -26.55
C ALA A 313 -48.63 -26.23 -26.94
N GLY A 314 -47.53 -26.27 -26.16
CA GLY A 314 -46.34 -27.05 -26.45
C GLY A 314 -45.31 -26.27 -27.28
N GLY A 315 -44.04 -26.67 -27.17
CA GLY A 315 -42.91 -25.99 -27.82
C GLY A 315 -41.70 -25.80 -26.90
N ALA A 316 -40.68 -25.11 -27.42
CA ALA A 316 -39.47 -24.78 -26.66
C ALA A 316 -39.74 -23.63 -25.68
N SER A 317 -39.11 -23.69 -24.51
CA SER A 317 -39.22 -22.63 -23.50
C SER A 317 -38.38 -21.42 -23.89
N VAL A 318 -38.88 -20.22 -23.58
CA VAL A 318 -38.18 -18.95 -23.83
C VAL A 318 -37.50 -18.48 -22.53
N PRO A 319 -36.19 -18.16 -22.56
CA PRO A 319 -35.50 -17.56 -21.42
C PRO A 319 -35.93 -16.10 -21.21
N LEU A 320 -36.21 -15.71 -19.97
CA LEU A 320 -36.61 -14.34 -19.62
C LEU A 320 -35.49 -13.59 -18.88
N LEU A 321 -35.15 -14.01 -17.66
CA LEU A 321 -34.11 -13.38 -16.84
C LEU A 321 -33.49 -14.36 -15.84
N THR A 322 -32.25 -14.15 -15.42
CA THR A 322 -31.64 -14.91 -14.32
C THR A 322 -32.14 -14.39 -12.98
N SER A 323 -32.73 -15.25 -12.14
CA SER A 323 -33.33 -14.84 -10.86
C SER A 323 -32.98 -15.78 -9.71
N GLU A 324 -32.55 -15.19 -8.60
CA GLU A 324 -32.38 -15.88 -7.31
C GLU A 324 -33.70 -15.94 -6.51
N SER A 325 -34.68 -15.11 -6.88
CA SER A 325 -35.99 -15.00 -6.21
C SER A 325 -37.06 -15.89 -6.85
N LYS A 326 -38.14 -16.19 -6.10
CA LYS A 326 -39.38 -16.74 -6.65
C LYS A 326 -40.05 -15.71 -7.58
N VAL A 327 -41.00 -16.16 -8.40
CA VAL A 327 -41.87 -15.29 -9.21
C VAL A 327 -43.18 -15.08 -8.45
N ALA A 328 -43.64 -13.83 -8.34
CA ALA A 328 -44.95 -13.50 -7.77
C ALA A 328 -45.99 -13.32 -8.87
N THR A 329 -47.24 -13.64 -8.58
CA THR A 329 -48.39 -13.55 -9.50
C THR A 329 -49.22 -12.33 -9.18
N ALA A 330 -49.57 -11.56 -10.22
CA ALA A 330 -50.52 -10.47 -10.13
C ALA A 330 -51.88 -10.90 -10.76
N PRO A 331 -53.01 -10.39 -10.23
CA PRO A 331 -54.38 -10.80 -10.62
C PRO A 331 -54.87 -10.29 -12.00
N ASN A 332 -53.96 -9.78 -12.83
CA ASN A 332 -54.22 -9.35 -14.21
C ASN A 332 -53.48 -10.21 -15.25
N GLY A 333 -53.13 -11.45 -14.87
CA GLY A 333 -52.36 -12.36 -15.71
C GLY A 333 -50.93 -11.86 -15.99
N THR A 334 -50.35 -11.09 -15.06
CA THR A 334 -48.92 -10.71 -15.11
C THR A 334 -48.17 -11.28 -13.92
N ALA A 335 -46.84 -11.29 -14.03
CA ALA A 335 -45.97 -11.87 -13.03
C ALA A 335 -44.76 -10.99 -12.76
N LEU A 336 -44.17 -11.12 -11.58
CA LEU A 336 -43.09 -10.27 -11.11
C LEU A 336 -41.89 -11.12 -10.71
N ALA A 337 -40.70 -10.73 -11.17
CA ALA A 337 -39.46 -11.40 -10.81
C ALA A 337 -38.36 -10.38 -10.52
N ILE A 338 -37.47 -10.71 -9.59
CA ILE A 338 -36.28 -9.91 -9.28
C ILE A 338 -35.06 -10.62 -9.82
N GLY A 339 -34.34 -9.98 -10.74
CA GLY A 339 -33.15 -10.57 -11.33
C GLY A 339 -32.60 -9.77 -12.49
N SER A 340 -31.78 -10.43 -13.30
CA SER A 340 -30.95 -9.77 -14.31
C SER A 340 -31.21 -10.30 -15.71
N THR A 341 -31.37 -9.38 -16.68
CA THR A 341 -31.48 -9.71 -18.11
C THR A 341 -30.11 -9.75 -18.80
N THR A 342 -29.14 -8.99 -18.28
CA THR A 342 -27.72 -9.00 -18.67
C THR A 342 -26.84 -8.94 -17.41
N THR A 343 -25.51 -8.96 -17.55
CA THR A 343 -24.57 -8.86 -16.42
C THR A 343 -24.77 -7.62 -15.56
N ASP A 344 -25.20 -6.50 -16.16
CA ASP A 344 -25.25 -5.16 -15.55
C ASP A 344 -26.66 -4.59 -15.42
N ASN A 345 -27.70 -5.38 -15.70
CA ASN A 345 -29.09 -4.93 -15.67
C ASN A 345 -29.94 -5.77 -14.70
N ARG A 346 -29.76 -5.54 -13.40
CA ARG A 346 -30.62 -6.12 -12.34
C ARG A 346 -31.77 -5.18 -12.00
N GLY A 347 -32.96 -5.74 -11.78
CA GLY A 347 -34.14 -4.97 -11.42
C GLY A 347 -35.30 -5.82 -10.94
N ILE A 348 -36.39 -5.15 -10.60
CA ILE A 348 -37.73 -5.73 -10.47
C ILE A 348 -38.36 -5.67 -11.86
N TRP A 349 -38.76 -6.83 -12.39
CA TRP A 349 -39.27 -7.00 -13.74
C TRP A 349 -40.71 -7.47 -13.70
N ARG A 350 -41.56 -6.83 -14.50
CA ARG A 350 -42.90 -7.29 -14.82
C ARG A 350 -42.85 -8.13 -16.09
N ILE A 351 -43.35 -9.35 -15.98
CA ILE A 351 -43.55 -10.33 -17.04
C ILE A 351 -45.02 -10.23 -17.44
N HIS A 352 -45.28 -9.85 -18.67
CA HIS A 352 -46.63 -9.66 -19.19
C HIS A 352 -46.74 -10.19 -20.62
N ARG A 353 -47.96 -10.36 -21.11
CA ARG A 353 -48.20 -10.69 -22.51
C ARG A 353 -47.89 -9.45 -23.38
N SER A 354 -47.15 -9.62 -24.47
CA SER A 354 -47.01 -8.62 -25.55
C SER A 354 -48.15 -8.72 -26.57
N ASP A 355 -48.20 -7.76 -27.48
CA ASP A 355 -49.22 -7.68 -28.54
C ASP A 355 -49.25 -8.94 -29.44
N ASP A 356 -48.11 -9.61 -29.63
CA ASP A 356 -47.99 -10.86 -30.38
C ASP A 356 -48.33 -12.12 -29.57
N GLY A 357 -48.69 -11.96 -28.29
CA GLY A 357 -49.03 -13.05 -27.38
C GLY A 357 -47.83 -13.75 -26.75
N SER A 358 -46.60 -13.34 -27.02
CA SER A 358 -45.40 -13.85 -26.35
C SER A 358 -45.19 -13.18 -24.98
N PRO A 359 -44.33 -13.75 -24.10
CA PRO A 359 -44.00 -13.13 -22.82
C PRO A 359 -42.95 -12.01 -23.02
N ALA A 360 -43.27 -10.81 -22.52
CA ALA A 360 -42.43 -9.64 -22.55
C ALA A 360 -42.05 -9.16 -21.14
N LEU A 361 -40.91 -8.46 -21.06
CA LEU A 361 -40.38 -7.90 -19.82
C LEU A 361 -40.42 -6.38 -19.85
N THR A 362 -41.01 -5.77 -18.81
CA THR A 362 -40.90 -4.34 -18.52
C THR A 362 -40.19 -4.15 -17.19
N GLN A 363 -39.15 -3.31 -17.15
CA GLN A 363 -38.45 -3.00 -15.90
C GLN A 363 -39.30 -2.06 -15.06
N VAL A 364 -39.73 -2.53 -13.89
CA VAL A 364 -40.51 -1.73 -12.92
C VAL A 364 -39.59 -0.84 -12.09
N LYS A 365 -38.48 -1.41 -11.61
CA LYS A 365 -37.50 -0.68 -10.80
C LYS A 365 -36.09 -1.18 -11.06
N PRO A 366 -35.13 -0.33 -11.48
CA PRO A 366 -33.74 -0.71 -11.53
C PRO A 366 -33.20 -0.94 -10.12
N LEU A 367 -32.35 -1.94 -9.97
CA LEU A 367 -31.64 -2.25 -8.73
C LEU A 367 -30.14 -2.21 -9.02
N PRO A 368 -29.56 -1.01 -9.23
CA PRO A 368 -28.15 -0.87 -9.60
C PRO A 368 -27.23 -1.31 -8.46
N LYS A 369 -25.94 -1.47 -8.73
CA LYS A 369 -24.93 -1.57 -7.66
C LYS A 369 -24.82 -0.18 -7.03
N PRO A 370 -25.13 0.01 -5.74
CA PRO A 370 -24.95 1.31 -5.11
C PRO A 370 -23.46 1.66 -5.02
N PRO A 371 -23.10 2.95 -4.93
CA PRO A 371 -21.74 3.33 -4.61
C PRO A 371 -21.35 2.81 -3.21
N ARG A 372 -20.10 2.39 -3.07
CA ARG A 372 -19.47 2.14 -1.77
C ARG A 372 -19.37 3.47 -1.03
N LYS A 373 -19.73 3.45 0.24
CA LYS A 373 -19.64 4.64 1.10
C LYS A 373 -18.19 4.86 1.48
N ILE A 374 -17.68 6.06 1.21
CA ILE A 374 -16.35 6.49 1.63
C ILE A 374 -16.45 7.00 3.07
N GLN A 375 -15.73 6.33 3.95
CA GLN A 375 -15.68 6.61 5.38
C GLN A 375 -14.44 7.41 5.79
N GLY A 376 -13.40 7.43 4.95
CA GLY A 376 -12.17 8.18 5.20
C GLY A 376 -11.47 8.55 3.90
N ILE A 377 -10.80 9.70 3.88
CA ILE A 377 -10.01 10.16 2.73
C ILE A 377 -8.69 10.78 3.18
N ALA A 378 -7.60 10.35 2.55
CA ALA A 378 -6.27 10.93 2.72
C ALA A 378 -5.65 11.21 1.35
N LEU A 379 -4.96 12.34 1.23
CA LEU A 379 -4.15 12.66 0.07
C LEU A 379 -2.76 13.06 0.54
N ALA A 380 -1.75 12.28 0.18
CA ALA A 380 -0.38 12.60 0.53
C ALA A 380 0.58 12.12 -0.57
N GLN A 381 1.50 12.98 -0.99
CA GLN A 381 2.52 12.66 -2.00
C GLN A 381 1.88 12.23 -3.33
N GLY A 382 0.73 12.80 -3.70
CA GLY A 382 -0.10 12.38 -4.83
C GLY A 382 -0.57 10.92 -4.74
N ARG A 383 -0.80 10.40 -3.54
CA ARG A 383 -1.54 9.15 -3.31
C ARG A 383 -2.88 9.49 -2.70
N LEU A 384 -3.95 9.31 -3.48
CA LEU A 384 -5.32 9.42 -2.99
C LEU A 384 -5.71 8.07 -2.38
N VAL A 385 -5.88 8.02 -1.07
CA VAL A 385 -6.34 6.85 -0.34
C VAL A 385 -7.77 7.10 0.15
N VAL A 386 -8.65 6.14 -0.12
CA VAL A 386 -10.02 6.13 0.38
C VAL A 386 -10.26 4.86 1.19
N ALA A 387 -10.89 5.01 2.34
CA ALA A 387 -11.42 3.92 3.14
C ALA A 387 -12.90 3.74 2.81
N ASP A 388 -13.23 2.65 2.11
CA ASP A 388 -14.61 2.32 1.75
C ASP A 388 -15.19 1.30 2.74
N THR A 389 -16.51 1.30 2.91
CA THR A 389 -17.21 0.18 3.56
C THR A 389 -17.85 -0.79 2.57
N ASN A 390 -17.70 -2.08 2.86
CA ASN A 390 -18.38 -3.18 2.19
C ASN A 390 -19.05 -4.08 3.24
N ASP A 391 -20.38 -4.03 3.31
CA ASP A 391 -21.17 -4.86 4.24
C ASP A 391 -20.70 -4.78 5.71
N GLY A 392 -20.22 -3.59 6.14
CA GLY A 392 -19.74 -3.33 7.50
C GLY A 392 -18.24 -3.51 7.71
N GLU A 393 -17.50 -4.01 6.72
CA GLU A 393 -16.03 -4.09 6.74
C GLU A 393 -15.39 -2.87 6.06
N ARG A 394 -14.23 -2.45 6.55
CA ARG A 394 -13.44 -1.36 5.95
C ARG A 394 -12.37 -1.92 5.02
N ASP A 395 -12.31 -1.37 3.81
CA ASP A 395 -11.28 -1.63 2.83
C ASP A 395 -10.54 -0.32 2.45
N ASP A 396 -9.21 -0.32 2.56
CA ASP A 396 -8.38 0.81 2.13
C ASP A 396 -7.88 0.62 0.70
N TYR A 397 -8.09 1.62 -0.15
CA TYR A 397 -7.64 1.59 -1.53
C TYR A 397 -6.95 2.87 -1.94
N VAL A 398 -5.99 2.74 -2.85
CA VAL A 398 -5.17 3.85 -3.34
C VAL A 398 -5.33 4.07 -4.83
N ARG A 399 -5.22 5.34 -5.23
CA ARG A 399 -4.98 5.79 -6.60
C ARG A 399 -3.75 6.69 -6.61
N THR A 400 -2.91 6.51 -7.62
CA THR A 400 -1.78 7.43 -7.85
C THR A 400 -2.28 8.63 -8.65
N VAL A 401 -2.05 9.82 -8.14
CA VAL A 401 -2.42 11.11 -8.74
C VAL A 401 -1.19 11.70 -9.44
N ALA A 402 -1.40 12.25 -10.64
CA ALA A 402 -0.37 12.98 -11.36
C ALA A 402 0.14 14.17 -10.53
N VAL A 403 1.45 14.45 -10.62
CA VAL A 403 2.08 15.50 -9.81
C VAL A 403 1.73 16.90 -10.33
N THR A 404 1.42 17.04 -11.63
CA THR A 404 1.23 18.33 -12.32
C THR A 404 -0.25 18.76 -12.44
N GLY A 405 -1.17 18.15 -11.69
CA GLY A 405 -2.55 18.65 -11.58
C GLY A 405 -3.43 18.53 -12.84
N THR A 406 -3.16 17.56 -13.72
CA THR A 406 -3.97 17.28 -14.94
C THR A 406 -4.32 15.78 -15.02
N PRO A 407 -5.51 15.39 -15.52
CA PRO A 407 -6.31 14.38 -14.86
C PRO A 407 -6.30 13.01 -15.52
N GLU A 408 -5.16 12.34 -15.56
CA GLU A 408 -5.14 10.92 -15.90
C GLU A 408 -5.22 10.10 -14.61
N TYR A 409 -6.46 9.82 -14.18
CA TYR A 409 -6.69 9.02 -12.98
C TYR A 409 -6.50 7.55 -13.33
N GLY A 410 -5.44 6.96 -12.77
CA GLY A 410 -5.13 5.55 -12.96
C GLY A 410 -6.11 4.60 -12.25
N GLU A 411 -5.91 3.30 -12.48
CA GLU A 411 -6.66 2.24 -11.81
C GLU A 411 -6.47 2.30 -10.28
N ARG A 412 -7.54 1.90 -9.57
CA ARG A 412 -7.54 1.75 -8.12
C ARG A 412 -6.93 0.42 -7.74
N SER A 413 -6.06 0.39 -6.73
CA SER A 413 -5.51 -0.85 -6.19
C SER A 413 -5.74 -0.92 -4.68
N PRO A 414 -5.83 -2.13 -4.08
CA PRO A 414 -5.79 -2.29 -2.64
C PRO A 414 -4.55 -1.59 -2.07
N PHE A 415 -4.70 -0.82 -0.99
CA PHE A 415 -3.56 -0.20 -0.32
C PHE A 415 -2.82 -1.21 0.56
N THR A 416 -3.53 -2.22 1.08
CA THR A 416 -2.98 -3.26 1.95
C THR A 416 -3.32 -4.66 1.40
N PRO A 417 -2.37 -5.60 1.29
CA PRO A 417 -2.63 -6.93 0.72
C PRO A 417 -3.26 -7.95 1.70
N SER A 418 -3.73 -7.57 2.89
CA SER A 418 -4.26 -8.54 3.88
C SER A 418 -5.31 -7.98 4.84
N GLY A 419 -6.48 -8.65 4.89
CA GLY A 419 -7.41 -8.69 6.02
C GLY A 419 -8.48 -7.59 6.03
N SER A 420 -9.76 -8.00 6.08
CA SER A 420 -10.84 -7.11 6.48
C SER A 420 -10.61 -6.67 7.93
N LEU A 421 -10.69 -5.36 8.18
CA LEU A 421 -10.60 -4.83 9.54
C LEU A 421 -12.02 -4.54 10.03
N PRO A 422 -12.53 -5.26 11.04
CA PRO A 422 -13.83 -4.97 11.60
C PRO A 422 -13.74 -3.64 12.35
N SER A 423 -14.35 -2.59 11.83
CA SER A 423 -14.55 -1.34 12.56
C SER A 423 -16.03 -1.08 12.78
N THR A 424 -16.51 -1.26 14.00
CA THR A 424 -17.81 -0.71 14.43
C THR A 424 -17.60 0.71 14.95
N CYS A 425 -17.34 1.66 14.05
CA CYS A 425 -17.30 3.07 14.41
C CYS A 425 -18.74 3.56 14.61
N LEU A 426 -19.03 4.22 15.74
CA LEU A 426 -20.28 4.94 15.90
C LEU A 426 -20.28 6.15 14.94
N PRO A 427 -21.41 6.50 14.28
CA PRO A 427 -21.45 7.60 13.31
C PRO A 427 -20.90 8.95 13.82
N GLN A 428 -21.01 9.20 15.13
CA GLN A 428 -20.52 10.41 15.79
C GLN A 428 -19.01 10.40 16.12
N ASP A 429 -18.32 9.25 15.98
CA ASP A 429 -16.92 9.10 16.37
C ASP A 429 -15.97 9.36 15.19
N VAL A 430 -15.73 10.64 14.93
CA VAL A 430 -14.91 11.13 13.80
C VAL A 430 -13.50 10.50 13.80
N ALA A 431 -12.86 10.36 14.96
CA ALA A 431 -11.49 9.86 15.05
C ALA A 431 -11.35 8.40 14.60
N CYS A 432 -12.43 7.62 14.63
CA CYS A 432 -12.47 6.25 14.13
C CYS A 432 -12.51 6.20 12.59
N PHE A 433 -13.08 7.23 11.96
CA PHE A 433 -13.21 7.36 10.51
C PHE A 433 -12.03 8.09 9.84
N GLN A 434 -11.37 8.98 10.57
CA GLN A 434 -10.24 9.75 10.06
C GLN A 434 -9.06 8.86 9.65
N ILE A 435 -8.53 9.13 8.45
CA ILE A 435 -7.31 8.54 7.95
C ILE A 435 -6.30 9.64 7.63
N HIS A 436 -5.08 9.50 8.12
CA HIS A 436 -4.06 10.53 7.94
C HIS A 436 -2.90 10.02 7.10
N GLY A 437 -2.56 10.71 6.01
CA GLY A 437 -1.39 10.39 5.20
C GLY A 437 -0.11 10.84 5.90
N THR A 438 0.82 9.92 6.15
CA THR A 438 2.06 10.24 6.89
C THR A 438 3.08 10.99 6.04
N GLY A 439 2.89 11.08 4.73
CA GLY A 439 3.90 11.63 3.82
C GLY A 439 5.10 10.71 3.53
N ASP A 440 5.33 9.63 4.30
CA ASP A 440 6.38 8.64 3.99
C ASP A 440 5.89 7.42 3.19
N GLY A 441 4.63 7.50 2.74
CA GLY A 441 3.97 6.49 1.92
C GLY A 441 2.99 5.61 2.69
N ARG A 442 2.72 5.93 3.95
CA ARG A 442 1.74 5.24 4.79
C ARG A 442 0.52 6.11 5.07
N ILE A 443 -0.55 5.49 5.57
CA ILE A 443 -1.65 6.14 6.27
C ILE A 443 -1.71 5.64 7.70
N THR A 444 -2.31 6.41 8.60
CA THR A 444 -2.59 6.00 9.99
C THR A 444 -4.02 6.31 10.40
N TRP A 445 -4.59 5.49 11.27
CA TRP A 445 -5.93 5.69 11.84
C TRP A 445 -6.06 4.96 13.20
N LEU A 446 -7.17 5.21 13.89
CA LEU A 446 -7.53 4.57 15.14
C LEU A 446 -8.68 3.57 14.95
N ALA A 447 -8.67 2.48 15.70
CA ALA A 447 -9.83 1.63 15.90
C ALA A 447 -10.18 1.60 17.39
N ARG A 448 -11.44 1.87 17.73
CA ARG A 448 -11.90 1.84 19.13
C ARG A 448 -11.91 0.40 19.64
N ASP A 449 -11.33 0.19 20.81
CA ASP A 449 -11.39 -1.09 21.52
C ASP A 449 -12.03 -0.90 22.90
N SER A 450 -12.75 -1.91 23.35
CA SER A 450 -13.46 -1.97 24.64
C SER A 450 -12.53 -2.07 25.86
N GLY A 451 -11.23 -2.33 25.65
CA GLY A 451 -10.25 -2.70 26.67
C GLY A 451 -9.36 -1.58 27.25
N GLY A 452 -9.85 -0.34 27.43
CA GLY A 452 -9.08 0.75 28.05
C GLY A 452 -7.91 1.32 27.22
N SER A 453 -7.70 0.78 26.03
CA SER A 453 -6.81 1.29 24.97
C SER A 453 -7.54 1.28 23.63
N ASP A 454 -7.19 2.17 22.72
CA ASP A 454 -7.60 2.12 21.31
C ASP A 454 -6.49 1.46 20.47
N GLY A 455 -6.86 0.78 19.39
CA GLY A 455 -5.90 0.28 18.40
C GLY A 455 -5.37 1.40 17.52
N PHE A 456 -4.06 1.47 17.33
CA PHE A 456 -3.41 2.36 16.36
C PHE A 456 -2.80 1.55 15.23
N TYR A 457 -3.07 1.98 14.01
CA TYR A 457 -2.64 1.27 12.82
C TYR A 457 -1.91 2.21 11.88
N ALA A 458 -0.89 1.67 11.21
CA ALA A 458 -0.24 2.30 10.08
C ALA A 458 -0.16 1.29 8.93
N ASN A 459 -0.68 1.67 7.76
CA ASN A 459 -0.65 0.87 6.54
C ASN A 459 0.18 1.56 5.48
N GLY A 460 0.83 0.78 4.62
CA GLY A 460 1.46 1.28 3.41
C GLY A 460 1.29 0.29 2.25
N PRO A 461 1.77 0.65 1.05
CA PRO A 461 1.56 -0.13 -0.17
C PRO A 461 2.24 -1.50 -0.17
N SER A 462 3.08 -1.81 0.83
CA SER A 462 3.74 -3.09 0.98
C SER A 462 3.47 -3.72 2.34
N SER A 463 3.51 -5.06 2.42
CA SER A 463 3.29 -5.79 3.68
C SER A 463 4.30 -5.44 4.79
N GLY A 464 5.47 -4.90 4.44
CA GLY A 464 6.49 -4.47 5.41
C GLY A 464 6.22 -3.09 6.01
N ASP A 465 5.24 -2.35 5.49
CA ASP A 465 4.83 -1.04 6.00
C ASP A 465 3.67 -1.13 7.00
N TYR A 466 3.09 -2.32 7.18
CA TYR A 466 2.04 -2.60 8.16
C TYR A 466 2.62 -2.55 9.58
N PHE A 467 2.02 -1.73 10.44
CA PHE A 467 2.30 -1.67 11.86
C PHE A 467 0.98 -1.55 12.63
N HIS A 468 0.89 -2.23 13.78
CA HIS A 468 -0.23 -2.10 14.70
C HIS A 468 0.28 -1.99 16.14
N GLY A 469 -0.42 -1.24 16.97
CA GLY A 469 -0.15 -1.09 18.39
C GLY A 469 -1.38 -0.60 19.14
N SER A 470 -1.20 -0.24 20.40
CA SER A 470 -2.27 0.27 21.26
C SER A 470 -1.91 1.66 21.81
N VAL A 471 -2.92 2.51 21.94
CA VAL A 471 -2.82 3.87 22.48
C VAL A 471 -3.83 4.04 23.61
N PRO A 472 -3.65 5.00 24.54
CA PRO A 472 -4.66 5.25 25.57
C PRO A 472 -6.05 5.51 24.95
N ALA A 473 -7.10 4.88 25.49
CA ALA A 473 -8.43 4.98 24.92
C ALA A 473 -9.02 6.40 24.99
N GLY A 474 -9.91 6.71 24.04
CA GLY A 474 -10.67 7.96 24.01
C GLY A 474 -9.88 9.17 23.48
N GLY A 475 -8.71 8.93 22.90
CA GLY A 475 -7.89 9.95 22.24
C GLY A 475 -8.19 10.13 20.76
N GLN A 476 -7.37 10.97 20.12
CA GLN A 476 -7.37 11.23 18.68
C GLN A 476 -5.94 11.41 18.15
N ILE A 477 -5.73 11.09 16.87
CA ILE A 477 -4.54 11.50 16.16
C ILE A 477 -4.66 13.00 15.88
N THR A 478 -3.75 13.80 16.43
CA THR A 478 -3.74 15.25 16.28
C THR A 478 -3.02 15.68 15.01
N ASP A 479 -1.88 15.05 14.72
CA ASP A 479 -1.09 15.34 13.52
C ASP A 479 -0.13 14.19 13.21
N VAL A 480 0.29 14.07 11.95
CA VAL A 480 1.26 13.07 11.48
C VAL A 480 2.20 13.65 10.43
N SER A 481 3.48 13.30 10.51
CA SER A 481 4.43 13.62 9.44
C SER A 481 5.64 12.71 9.46
N GLY A 482 5.98 12.20 8.28
CA GLY A 482 7.00 11.20 8.05
C GLY A 482 6.84 9.98 8.96
N ARG A 483 7.69 9.92 10.00
CA ARG A 483 7.75 8.80 10.94
C ARG A 483 7.12 9.10 12.29
N TYR A 484 6.55 10.29 12.49
CA TYR A 484 6.03 10.73 13.79
C TYR A 484 4.51 10.91 13.75
N VAL A 485 3.90 10.62 14.88
CA VAL A 485 2.48 10.82 15.15
C VAL A 485 2.31 11.52 16.48
N ILE A 486 1.38 12.47 16.53
CA ILE A 486 0.89 13.09 17.76
C ILE A 486 -0.44 12.45 18.12
N HIS A 487 -0.53 11.83 19.29
CA HIS A 487 -1.77 11.32 19.85
C HIS A 487 -2.15 12.12 21.08
N THR A 488 -3.37 12.61 21.14
CA THR A 488 -3.86 13.47 22.24
C THR A 488 -5.10 12.85 22.87
N THR A 489 -5.07 12.69 24.19
CA THR A 489 -6.22 12.42 25.05
C THR A 489 -6.58 13.67 25.84
N ALA A 490 -7.63 13.60 26.66
CA ALA A 490 -8.04 14.70 27.52
C ALA A 490 -6.97 15.12 28.55
N ASP A 491 -6.07 14.21 28.94
CA ASP A 491 -5.09 14.39 30.01
C ASP A 491 -3.63 14.46 29.54
N ARG A 492 -3.30 13.98 28.33
CA ARG A 492 -1.92 13.95 27.82
C ARG A 492 -1.85 14.01 26.29
N GLN A 493 -0.71 14.48 25.81
CA GLN A 493 -0.32 14.46 24.40
C GLN A 493 1.04 13.75 24.27
N GLN A 494 1.10 12.77 23.37
CA GLN A 494 2.27 11.93 23.13
C GLN A 494 2.72 12.06 21.69
N VAL A 495 4.00 12.35 21.49
CA VAL A 495 4.64 12.33 20.18
C VAL A 495 5.51 11.09 20.11
N SER A 496 5.16 10.19 19.20
CA SER A 496 5.79 8.88 19.10
C SER A 496 6.26 8.62 17.67
N ARG A 497 7.27 7.77 17.53
CA ARG A 497 7.61 7.21 16.23
C ARG A 497 6.60 6.13 15.87
N ILE A 498 6.11 6.11 14.62
CA ILE A 498 5.13 5.12 14.14
C ILE A 498 5.69 3.70 14.27
N ASP A 499 6.97 3.50 14.02
CA ASP A 499 7.65 2.20 14.15
C ASP A 499 8.07 1.84 15.58
N ASN A 500 7.83 2.72 16.55
CA ASN A 500 8.13 2.50 17.97
C ASN A 500 7.15 3.28 18.86
N TYR A 501 5.85 3.06 18.67
CA TYR A 501 4.83 3.92 19.28
C TYR A 501 4.80 3.82 20.82
N ALA A 502 5.07 2.63 21.36
CA ALA A 502 5.01 2.33 22.79
C ALA A 502 6.05 3.08 23.64
N ALA A 503 7.07 3.68 23.02
CA ALA A 503 8.07 4.52 23.68
C ALA A 503 7.99 5.96 23.15
N PRO A 504 7.11 6.81 23.74
CA PRO A 504 6.95 8.19 23.31
C PRO A 504 8.27 8.94 23.30
N THR A 505 8.50 9.64 22.20
CA THR A 505 9.65 10.54 22.03
C THR A 505 9.47 11.78 22.90
N VAL A 506 8.24 12.30 23.03
CA VAL A 506 7.86 13.40 23.93
C VAL A 506 6.50 13.06 24.56
N THR A 507 6.32 13.35 25.84
CA THR A 507 5.01 13.33 26.52
C THR A 507 4.80 14.69 27.20
N ARG A 508 3.65 15.31 26.99
CA ARG A 508 3.31 16.65 27.51
C ARG A 508 1.82 16.78 27.83
N ALA A 509 1.44 17.90 28.46
CA ALA A 509 0.04 18.26 28.63
C ALA A 509 -0.62 18.54 27.26
N PRO A 510 -1.93 18.26 27.09
CA PRO A 510 -2.65 18.57 25.86
C PRO A 510 -2.59 20.06 25.51
N GLY A 511 -2.49 20.36 24.22
CA GLY A 511 -2.48 21.71 23.68
C GLY A 511 -2.20 21.70 22.18
N ALA A 512 -2.28 22.87 21.55
CA ALA A 512 -2.02 23.01 20.13
C ALA A 512 -0.59 22.55 19.78
N ALA A 513 -0.52 21.60 18.85
CA ALA A 513 0.74 21.03 18.40
C ALA A 513 0.62 20.54 16.96
N ALA A 514 1.72 20.64 16.23
CA ALA A 514 1.86 20.12 14.88
C ALA A 514 3.24 19.49 14.70
N VAL A 515 3.37 18.52 13.80
CA VAL A 515 4.64 17.90 13.46
C VAL A 515 4.88 18.03 11.96
N TRP A 516 6.02 18.62 11.58
CA TRP A 516 6.48 18.58 10.20
C TRP A 516 7.85 17.93 10.15
N GLY A 517 7.90 16.72 9.62
CA GLY A 517 9.12 15.94 9.61
C GLY A 517 9.61 15.60 11.02
N SER A 518 10.83 16.00 11.39
CA SER A 518 11.38 15.80 12.74
C SER A 518 11.11 16.95 13.71
N VAL A 519 10.40 18.00 13.31
CA VAL A 519 10.17 19.18 14.17
C VAL A 519 8.76 19.15 14.73
N LEU A 520 8.65 19.13 16.07
CA LEU A 520 7.42 19.36 16.80
C LEU A 520 7.25 20.86 17.07
N TRP A 521 6.17 21.44 16.61
CA TRP A 521 5.77 22.81 16.89
C TRP A 521 4.70 22.84 17.97
N THR A 522 4.87 23.67 18.99
CA THR A 522 3.91 23.83 20.08
C THR A 522 3.65 25.28 20.40
N ALA A 523 2.40 25.61 20.73
CA ALA A 523 2.06 26.92 21.28
C ALA A 523 2.65 27.09 22.68
N ASP A 524 3.20 28.27 22.96
CA ASP A 524 3.65 28.66 24.28
C ASP A 524 2.53 29.41 25.03
N SER A 525 2.73 29.69 26.32
CA SER A 525 1.75 30.44 27.13
C SER A 525 1.63 31.92 26.72
N THR A 526 2.56 32.43 25.92
CA THR A 526 2.51 33.82 25.40
C THR A 526 1.69 33.86 24.11
N PRO A 527 0.70 34.77 23.98
CA PRO A 527 -0.09 34.89 22.75
C PRO A 527 0.77 35.02 21.49
N GLY A 528 0.45 34.20 20.49
CA GLY A 528 1.17 34.13 19.22
C GLY A 528 2.59 33.55 19.29
N SER A 529 3.07 33.09 20.44
CA SER A 529 4.38 32.44 20.55
C SER A 529 4.27 30.94 20.23
N VAL A 530 5.09 30.48 19.29
CA VAL A 530 5.16 29.07 18.88
C VAL A 530 6.62 28.64 18.84
N THR A 531 6.94 27.53 19.48
CA THR A 531 8.30 26.99 19.60
C THR A 531 8.45 25.65 18.88
N GLY A 532 9.58 25.48 18.18
CA GLY A 532 9.96 24.24 17.50
C GLY A 532 10.97 23.41 18.30
N LEU A 533 10.79 22.10 18.34
CA LEU A 533 11.68 21.12 18.97
C LEU A 533 12.08 20.03 17.96
N ASP A 534 13.37 19.81 17.75
CA ASP A 534 13.85 18.69 16.94
C ASP A 534 13.73 17.38 17.75
N LEU A 535 12.89 16.47 17.28
CA LEU A 535 12.58 15.20 17.93
C LEU A 535 13.75 14.20 17.91
N THR A 536 14.75 14.43 17.07
CA THR A 536 15.97 13.61 16.93
C THR A 536 17.06 14.09 17.89
N THR A 537 17.38 15.39 17.90
CA THR A 537 18.44 15.96 18.75
C THR A 537 17.95 16.33 20.15
N LYS A 538 16.63 16.50 20.32
CA LYS A 538 15.99 17.04 21.53
C LYS A 538 16.31 18.50 21.82
N GLU A 539 16.78 19.21 20.81
CA GLU A 539 17.13 20.63 20.92
C GLU A 539 16.02 21.50 20.36
N GLN A 540 15.80 22.65 21.00
CA GLN A 540 14.90 23.68 20.49
C GLN A 540 15.49 24.25 19.19
N THR A 541 14.68 24.32 18.13
CA THR A 541 15.11 24.82 16.83
C THR A 541 14.96 26.34 16.73
N GLU A 542 13.78 26.86 17.05
CA GLU A 542 13.47 28.30 17.06
C GLU A 542 12.18 28.59 17.83
N THR A 543 11.97 29.86 18.19
CA THR A 543 10.71 30.40 18.71
C THR A 543 10.25 31.54 17.81
N LEU A 544 8.98 31.52 17.42
CA LEU A 544 8.36 32.42 16.46
C LEU A 544 7.22 33.19 17.10
N ALA A 545 7.09 34.47 16.73
CA ALA A 545 5.91 35.27 17.03
C ALA A 545 5.02 35.32 15.78
N THR A 546 3.93 34.54 15.78
CA THR A 546 3.00 34.42 14.65
C THR A 546 2.09 35.64 14.49
N GLY A 547 2.04 36.52 15.49
CA GLY A 547 1.13 37.66 15.53
C GLY A 547 -0.30 37.30 15.91
N ALA A 548 -0.57 36.05 16.30
CA ALA A 548 -1.89 35.67 16.82
C ALA A 548 -2.17 36.44 18.13
N GLY A 549 -3.39 36.97 18.26
CA GLY A 549 -3.83 37.68 19.47
C GLY A 549 -4.17 36.75 20.65
N CYS A 550 -3.93 35.45 20.52
CA CYS A 550 -4.28 34.40 21.48
C CYS A 550 -3.13 33.39 21.62
N VAL A 551 -3.20 32.53 22.63
CA VAL A 551 -2.48 31.25 22.58
C VAL A 551 -3.24 30.35 21.61
N PRO A 552 -2.63 29.87 20.50
CA PRO A 552 -3.33 29.03 19.54
C PRO A 552 -3.94 27.78 20.20
N GLU A 553 -5.17 27.46 19.82
CA GLU A 553 -5.85 26.21 20.20
C GLU A 553 -5.63 25.10 19.17
N GLU A 554 -5.31 25.47 17.92
CA GLU A 554 -4.91 24.57 16.86
C GLU A 554 -3.65 25.08 16.16
N LEU A 555 -2.76 24.16 15.81
CA LEU A 555 -1.58 24.40 14.98
C LEU A 555 -1.51 23.36 13.87
N GLN A 556 -1.05 23.75 12.70
CA GLN A 556 -0.62 22.84 11.63
C GLN A 556 0.68 23.37 11.03
N ALA A 557 1.58 22.48 10.60
CA ALA A 557 2.92 22.85 10.15
C ALA A 557 3.28 22.17 8.83
N LEU A 558 3.77 22.95 7.87
CA LEU A 558 4.17 22.46 6.55
C LEU A 558 5.31 23.31 6.00
N GLY A 559 6.55 22.81 6.11
CA GLY A 559 7.71 23.52 5.59
C GLY A 559 7.80 24.94 6.15
N ARG A 560 7.75 25.96 5.29
CA ARG A 560 7.74 27.37 5.68
C ARG A 560 6.44 27.86 6.33
N TRP A 561 5.35 27.11 6.27
CA TRP A 561 4.02 27.56 6.70
C TRP A 561 3.67 27.03 8.10
N LEU A 562 3.10 27.91 8.92
CA LEU A 562 2.49 27.56 10.20
C LEU A 562 1.07 28.13 10.28
N TYR A 563 0.07 27.27 10.28
CA TYR A 563 -1.31 27.66 10.52
C TYR A 563 -1.57 27.74 12.03
N TRP A 564 -2.33 28.75 12.45
CA TRP A 564 -2.80 28.91 13.82
C TRP A 564 -4.27 29.31 13.83
N ASN A 565 -5.01 28.81 14.83
CA ASN A 565 -6.41 29.18 15.09
C ASN A 565 -6.61 29.42 16.59
N CYS A 566 -7.37 30.48 16.92
CA CYS A 566 -7.72 30.88 18.28
C CYS A 566 -9.01 30.21 18.82
N GLY A 567 -9.49 29.14 18.21
CA GLY A 567 -10.68 28.41 18.68
C GLY A 567 -12.01 28.93 18.12
N SER A 568 -13.11 28.47 18.71
CA SER A 568 -14.48 28.79 18.23
C SER A 568 -14.81 30.28 18.40
N GLY A 569 -14.80 31.02 17.28
CA GLY A 569 -15.04 32.46 17.24
C GLY A 569 -13.78 33.33 17.33
N GLY A 570 -12.60 32.71 17.41
CA GLY A 570 -11.31 33.39 17.33
C GLY A 570 -10.85 33.63 15.88
N GLY A 571 -9.80 34.45 15.73
CA GLY A 571 -9.13 34.63 14.44
C GLY A 571 -8.25 33.43 14.07
N ALA A 572 -7.98 33.28 12.77
CA ALA A 572 -7.05 32.29 12.24
C ALA A 572 -6.10 32.93 11.22
N GLY A 573 -4.93 32.33 11.02
CA GLY A 573 -3.93 32.83 10.08
C GLY A 573 -2.89 31.79 9.70
N VAL A 574 -2.19 32.07 8.60
CA VAL A 574 -1.02 31.31 8.16
C VAL A 574 0.20 32.20 8.28
N TYR A 575 1.12 31.82 9.15
CA TYR A 575 2.41 32.46 9.31
C TYR A 575 3.42 31.89 8.31
N ASP A 576 4.02 32.79 7.54
CA ASP A 576 5.11 32.51 6.63
C ASP A 576 6.46 32.71 7.32
N ARG A 577 7.17 31.62 7.56
CA ARG A 577 8.49 31.63 8.22
C ARG A 577 9.57 32.35 7.41
N THR A 578 9.39 32.46 6.08
CA THR A 578 10.36 33.13 5.20
C THR A 578 10.20 34.64 5.23
N THR A 579 8.97 35.14 5.09
CA THR A 579 8.70 36.59 5.12
C THR A 579 8.45 37.13 6.53
N ARG A 580 8.25 36.24 7.51
CA ARG A 580 7.92 36.53 8.91
C ARG A 580 6.62 37.31 9.06
N LYS A 581 5.63 37.00 8.22
CA LYS A 581 4.32 37.65 8.21
C LYS A 581 3.20 36.63 8.33
N SER A 582 2.11 37.05 8.95
CA SER A 582 0.89 36.26 9.07
C SER A 582 -0.15 36.76 8.08
N VAL A 583 -0.75 35.85 7.33
CA VAL A 583 -1.85 36.12 6.40
C VAL A 583 -3.15 35.66 7.06
N PRO A 584 -4.15 36.53 7.26
CA PRO A 584 -5.42 36.13 7.84
C PRO A 584 -6.18 35.20 6.89
N VAL A 585 -6.79 34.15 7.44
CA VAL A 585 -7.64 33.19 6.70
C VAL A 585 -8.96 32.98 7.45
N PRO A 586 -10.01 32.46 6.80
CA PRO A 586 -11.24 32.11 7.50
C PRO A 586 -10.97 31.16 8.68
N SER A 587 -11.62 31.39 9.82
CA SER A 587 -11.52 30.50 10.98
C SER A 587 -12.55 29.37 10.89
N GLY A 588 -12.26 28.26 11.56
CA GLY A 588 -13.14 27.08 11.58
C GLY A 588 -12.38 25.79 11.34
N GLU A 589 -13.09 24.78 10.85
CA GLU A 589 -12.52 23.49 10.46
C GLU A 589 -11.65 23.67 9.21
N ALA A 590 -10.32 23.60 9.38
CA ALA A 590 -9.35 23.96 8.35
C ALA A 590 -8.26 22.90 8.16
N LYS A 591 -7.65 22.87 6.98
CA LYS A 591 -6.45 22.08 6.72
C LYS A 591 -5.46 22.85 5.82
N LEU A 592 -4.21 22.90 6.26
CA LEU A 592 -3.10 23.61 5.63
C LEU A 592 -2.50 22.76 4.51
N GLY A 593 -2.50 23.30 3.30
CA GLY A 593 -1.69 22.81 2.18
C GLY A 593 -0.50 23.73 1.92
N ASP A 594 0.31 23.40 0.92
CA ASP A 594 1.51 24.18 0.63
C ASP A 594 1.17 25.54 -0.01
N GLY A 595 1.09 26.58 0.82
CA GLY A 595 0.77 27.95 0.41
C GLY A 595 -0.73 28.22 0.24
N TYR A 596 -1.59 27.35 0.76
CA TYR A 596 -3.05 27.53 0.78
C TYR A 596 -3.67 26.86 2.01
N VAL A 597 -4.90 27.23 2.36
CA VAL A 597 -5.71 26.58 3.40
C VAL A 597 -7.08 26.25 2.81
N VAL A 598 -7.59 25.06 3.09
CA VAL A 598 -8.99 24.72 2.83
C VAL A 598 -9.77 24.80 4.13
N THR A 599 -10.90 25.52 4.11
CA THR A 599 -11.80 25.71 5.24
C THR A 599 -13.21 25.24 4.91
N HIS A 600 -13.86 24.58 5.86
CA HIS A 600 -15.26 24.19 5.75
C HIS A 600 -16.16 25.23 6.40
N ASP A 601 -16.89 25.99 5.57
CA ASP A 601 -17.98 26.86 6.01
C ASP A 601 -19.21 26.00 6.28
N LYS A 602 -19.35 25.58 7.54
CA LYS A 602 -20.47 24.75 8.01
C LYS A 602 -21.84 25.42 7.88
N GLN A 603 -21.90 26.75 7.94
CA GLN A 603 -23.17 27.48 7.82
C GLN A 603 -23.64 27.53 6.37
N ALA A 604 -22.72 27.78 5.44
CA ALA A 604 -23.02 27.78 4.01
C ALA A 604 -23.06 26.37 3.41
N GLY A 605 -22.48 25.37 4.08
CA GLY A 605 -22.30 24.01 3.56
C GLY A 605 -21.29 23.97 2.41
N LYS A 606 -20.17 24.71 2.52
CA LYS A 606 -19.20 24.90 1.43
C LYS A 606 -17.76 24.68 1.85
N LEU A 607 -16.96 24.10 0.96
CA LEU A 607 -15.51 24.08 1.06
C LEU A 607 -14.92 25.28 0.32
N THR A 608 -14.05 26.02 0.99
CA THR A 608 -13.36 27.19 0.42
C THR A 608 -11.85 26.97 0.47
N LEU A 609 -11.17 27.16 -0.66
CA LEU A 609 -9.71 27.17 -0.74
C LEU A 609 -9.23 28.62 -0.76
N THR A 610 -8.36 28.97 0.18
CA THR A 610 -7.74 30.30 0.29
C THR A 610 -6.24 30.19 0.07
N THR A 611 -5.71 30.81 -0.99
CA THR A 611 -4.27 30.89 -1.25
C THR A 611 -3.63 31.96 -0.39
N VAL A 612 -2.40 31.74 0.07
CA VAL A 612 -1.65 32.68 0.93
C VAL A 612 -0.20 32.89 0.48
N ALA A 613 0.25 32.19 -0.57
CA ALA A 613 1.66 32.10 -0.96
C ALA A 613 2.30 33.43 -1.38
N ASP A 614 1.51 34.37 -1.91
CA ASP A 614 1.92 35.72 -2.32
C ASP A 614 1.76 36.76 -1.20
N GLY A 615 1.31 36.35 -0.02
CA GLY A 615 1.04 37.22 1.13
C GLY A 615 -0.34 37.89 1.12
N THR A 616 -1.19 37.62 0.11
CA THR A 616 -2.55 38.16 0.01
C THR A 616 -3.57 37.01 -0.02
N PRO A 617 -4.55 36.97 0.90
CA PRO A 617 -5.50 35.88 0.91
C PRO A 617 -6.47 35.99 -0.27
N ALA A 618 -6.55 34.95 -1.11
CA ALA A 618 -7.53 34.85 -2.20
C ALA A 618 -8.34 33.55 -2.09
N GLY A 619 -9.62 33.68 -1.77
CA GLY A 619 -10.54 32.57 -1.52
C GLY A 619 -11.42 32.22 -2.72
N ARG A 620 -11.66 30.93 -2.96
CA ARG A 620 -12.68 30.44 -3.89
C ARG A 620 -13.38 29.20 -3.35
N VAL A 621 -14.68 29.07 -3.63
CA VAL A 621 -15.44 27.85 -3.31
C VAL A 621 -14.96 26.73 -4.22
N ILE A 622 -14.69 25.55 -3.64
CA ILE A 622 -14.21 24.37 -4.35
C ILE A 622 -15.19 23.22 -4.36
N GLY A 623 -16.23 23.24 -3.52
CA GLY A 623 -17.23 22.18 -3.46
C GLY A 623 -18.34 22.47 -2.47
N GLU A 624 -19.48 21.84 -2.68
CA GLU A 624 -20.58 21.81 -1.72
C GLU A 624 -20.37 20.64 -0.76
N LEU A 625 -20.45 20.92 0.54
CA LEU A 625 -20.29 19.94 1.61
C LEU A 625 -21.21 20.32 2.78
N PRO A 626 -22.42 19.75 2.89
CA PRO A 626 -23.33 20.04 4.00
C PRO A 626 -22.74 19.62 5.35
N ASP A 627 -22.99 20.42 6.39
CA ASP A 627 -22.57 20.13 7.76
C ASP A 627 -23.35 18.94 8.34
N THR A 628 -22.63 17.97 8.89
CA THR A 628 -23.19 16.79 9.58
C THR A 628 -23.22 16.93 11.09
N GLY A 629 -22.81 18.09 11.64
CA GLY A 629 -22.71 18.35 13.07
C GLY A 629 -21.43 17.84 13.72
N VAL A 630 -20.57 17.15 12.97
CA VAL A 630 -19.24 16.68 13.40
C VAL A 630 -18.16 17.12 12.39
N SER A 631 -16.89 16.95 12.73
CA SER A 631 -15.79 17.24 11.79
C SER A 631 -15.83 16.27 10.60
N GLN A 632 -15.64 16.79 9.39
CA GLN A 632 -15.58 16.05 8.12
C GLN A 632 -14.16 16.03 7.51
N ARG A 633 -13.20 16.71 8.13
CA ARG A 633 -11.77 16.72 7.79
C ARG A 633 -11.16 15.33 7.95
N ASP A 634 -10.45 14.90 6.92
CA ASP A 634 -9.87 13.56 6.74
C ASP A 634 -10.90 12.41 6.73
N VAL A 635 -12.19 12.77 6.58
CA VAL A 635 -13.33 11.85 6.46
C VAL A 635 -13.99 12.01 5.09
N ARG A 636 -14.42 13.24 4.78
CA ARG A 636 -15.05 13.63 3.51
C ARG A 636 -14.23 14.63 2.71
N TRP A 637 -13.21 15.25 3.28
CA TRP A 637 -12.30 16.13 2.55
C TRP A 637 -10.92 16.19 3.20
N THR A 638 -9.89 16.50 2.41
CA THR A 638 -8.48 16.56 2.85
C THR A 638 -7.64 17.42 1.90
N VAL A 639 -6.36 17.61 2.20
CA VAL A 639 -5.39 18.32 1.36
C VAL A 639 -4.10 17.51 1.24
N ASP A 640 -3.43 17.61 0.08
CA ASP A 640 -2.08 17.09 -0.09
C ASP A 640 -1.07 18.06 0.52
N GLU A 641 -0.71 17.83 1.78
CA GLU A 641 0.35 18.57 2.48
C GLU A 641 1.73 18.43 1.80
N TYR A 642 1.88 17.47 0.88
CA TYR A 642 3.11 17.15 0.16
C TYR A 642 2.96 17.42 -1.35
N GLY A 643 1.89 18.11 -1.74
CA GLY A 643 1.51 18.37 -3.12
C GLY A 643 0.69 19.65 -3.27
N ALA A 644 -0.04 19.77 -4.39
CA ALA A 644 -0.74 21.00 -4.76
C ALA A 644 -2.26 20.81 -4.89
N ASN A 645 -2.84 19.80 -4.25
CA ASN A 645 -4.25 19.43 -4.49
C ASN A 645 -5.03 19.32 -3.17
N ALA A 646 -6.30 19.71 -3.23
CA ALA A 646 -7.31 19.32 -2.25
C ALA A 646 -8.14 18.15 -2.79
N ALA A 647 -8.79 17.42 -1.90
CA ALA A 647 -9.73 16.37 -2.27
C ALA A 647 -11.00 16.44 -1.42
N TYR A 648 -12.16 16.20 -2.01
CA TYR A 648 -13.40 16.03 -1.26
C TYR A 648 -14.34 14.99 -1.88
N VAL A 649 -15.25 14.46 -1.07
CA VAL A 649 -16.23 13.45 -1.45
C VAL A 649 -17.62 14.06 -1.47
N ASP A 650 -18.29 14.00 -2.61
CA ASP A 650 -19.66 14.50 -2.74
C ASP A 650 -20.73 13.50 -2.24
N ASP A 651 -22.01 13.88 -2.36
CA ASP A 651 -23.15 13.08 -1.94
C ASP A 651 -23.39 11.82 -2.80
N GLN A 652 -22.81 11.76 -4.00
CA GLN A 652 -22.80 10.57 -4.86
C GLN A 652 -21.56 9.67 -4.63
N GLU A 653 -20.75 9.93 -3.60
CA GLU A 653 -19.50 9.21 -3.29
C GLU A 653 -18.43 9.32 -4.39
N ARG A 654 -18.47 10.39 -5.18
CA ARG A 654 -17.40 10.72 -6.13
C ARG A 654 -16.34 11.53 -5.42
N VAL A 655 -15.07 11.31 -5.76
CA VAL A 655 -13.96 12.09 -5.20
C VAL A 655 -13.54 13.17 -6.18
N HIS A 656 -13.65 14.41 -5.75
CA HIS A 656 -13.22 15.59 -6.47
C HIS A 656 -11.79 15.94 -6.06
N LEU A 657 -10.86 15.98 -7.01
CA LEU A 657 -9.52 16.48 -6.83
C LEU A 657 -9.41 17.88 -7.44
N VAL A 658 -9.05 18.83 -6.59
CA VAL A 658 -9.05 20.25 -6.93
C VAL A 658 -7.63 20.80 -6.81
N PRO A 659 -6.99 21.23 -7.91
CA PRO A 659 -5.69 21.87 -7.83
C PRO A 659 -5.76 23.20 -7.08
N SER A 660 -4.75 23.49 -6.27
CA SER A 660 -4.65 24.74 -5.51
C SER A 660 -4.35 25.94 -6.40
N GLY A 661 -3.68 25.72 -7.54
CA GLY A 661 -3.13 26.78 -8.38
C GLY A 661 -1.86 27.43 -7.79
N VAL A 662 -1.35 26.89 -6.67
CA VAL A 662 -0.19 27.43 -5.95
C VAL A 662 1.04 26.55 -6.22
N PRO A 663 2.19 27.12 -6.64
CA PRO A 663 3.43 26.37 -6.74
C PRO A 663 3.88 25.82 -5.39
N THR A 664 4.29 24.55 -5.35
CA THR A 664 4.85 23.90 -4.16
C THR A 664 6.24 24.42 -3.82
N GLN A 665 6.67 24.26 -2.57
CA GLN A 665 8.02 24.54 -2.12
C GLN A 665 9.06 23.63 -2.80
N PRO A 666 10.34 24.05 -2.89
CA PRO A 666 11.44 23.19 -3.33
C PRO A 666 11.50 21.88 -2.53
N LEU A 667 11.94 20.80 -3.20
CA LEU A 667 12.08 19.49 -2.58
C LEU A 667 13.09 19.54 -1.43
N SER A 668 12.70 19.03 -0.26
CA SER A 668 13.52 19.02 0.95
C SER A 668 13.36 17.69 1.68
N LEU A 669 14.18 17.49 2.72
CA LEU A 669 14.09 16.33 3.61
C LEU A 669 13.19 16.65 4.79
N LEU A 670 12.27 15.73 5.10
CA LEU A 670 11.46 15.77 6.33
C LEU A 670 12.27 15.41 7.58
N ALA A 671 13.36 14.65 7.42
CA ALA A 671 14.25 14.30 8.52
C ALA A 671 15.66 14.07 7.96
N PRO A 672 16.71 14.12 8.79
CA PRO A 672 18.05 13.74 8.37
C PRO A 672 18.04 12.38 7.64
N ALA A 673 18.78 12.30 6.54
CA ALA A 673 18.93 11.07 5.78
C ALA A 673 19.48 9.96 6.68
N ASP A 674 18.86 8.78 6.67
CA ASP A 674 19.42 7.60 7.34
C ASP A 674 20.57 7.12 6.44
N LYS A 675 21.83 7.20 6.90
CA LYS A 675 23.03 6.86 6.09
C LYS A 675 23.70 5.61 6.65
N ALA A 676 24.08 4.69 5.78
CA ALA A 676 24.88 3.54 6.18
C ALA A 676 26.31 4.00 6.52
N ALA A 677 26.80 3.62 7.69
CA ALA A 677 28.20 3.82 8.05
C ALA A 677 29.13 2.83 7.32
N ARG A 678 28.63 1.61 7.06
CA ARG A 678 29.36 0.55 6.38
C ARG A 678 28.47 -0.26 5.44
N ILE A 679 29.05 -0.78 4.38
CA ILE A 679 28.45 -1.72 3.43
C ILE A 679 29.44 -2.87 3.19
N GLU A 680 28.89 -4.07 3.04
CA GLU A 680 29.60 -5.22 2.48
C GLU A 680 29.15 -5.40 1.03
N PRO A 681 30.08 -5.65 0.10
CA PRO A 681 29.73 -5.77 -1.30
C PRO A 681 28.92 -7.06 -1.53
N VAL A 682 28.06 -7.01 -2.54
CA VAL A 682 27.26 -8.14 -3.00
C VAL A 682 27.45 -8.31 -4.50
N THR A 683 27.25 -9.53 -4.99
CA THR A 683 27.31 -9.80 -6.43
C THR A 683 26.26 -8.96 -7.18
N PHE A 684 26.53 -8.60 -8.43
CA PHE A 684 25.72 -7.65 -9.20
C PHE A 684 24.26 -8.09 -9.43
N ASP A 685 23.96 -9.40 -9.32
CA ASP A 685 22.60 -9.95 -9.41
C ASP A 685 21.83 -9.92 -8.08
N SER A 686 22.49 -9.54 -6.99
CA SER A 686 21.88 -9.42 -5.66
C SER A 686 21.21 -8.07 -5.47
N VAL A 687 20.24 -8.01 -4.55
CA VAL A 687 19.67 -6.73 -4.10
C VAL A 687 20.77 -5.92 -3.40
N PRO A 688 21.09 -4.70 -3.86
CA PRO A 688 22.12 -3.86 -3.24
C PRO A 688 21.82 -3.60 -1.76
N LYS A 689 22.86 -3.47 -0.93
CA LYS A 689 22.70 -3.07 0.47
C LYS A 689 22.26 -1.62 0.54
N THR A 690 21.36 -1.29 1.46
CA THR A 690 20.88 0.09 1.63
C THR A 690 22.02 1.04 2.00
N LEU A 691 22.29 2.01 1.13
CA LEU A 691 23.26 3.08 1.35
C LEU A 691 22.63 4.24 2.11
N THR A 692 21.44 4.64 1.69
CA THR A 692 20.70 5.69 2.38
C THR A 692 19.19 5.56 2.21
N THR A 693 18.44 6.06 3.19
CA THR A 693 16.99 6.25 3.10
C THR A 693 16.65 7.73 3.33
N LEU A 694 15.94 8.31 2.37
CA LEU A 694 15.44 9.69 2.42
C LEU A 694 13.93 9.69 2.70
N ARG A 695 13.46 10.71 3.43
CA ARG A 695 12.04 11.06 3.57
C ARG A 695 11.85 12.44 2.95
N LEU A 696 11.15 12.46 1.82
CA LEU A 696 11.03 13.59 0.92
C LEU A 696 9.80 14.43 1.26
N SER A 697 9.90 15.75 1.19
CA SER A 697 8.77 16.66 1.42
C SER A 697 7.72 16.65 0.29
N LYS A 698 8.06 16.10 -0.87
CA LYS A 698 7.17 15.95 -2.03
C LYS A 698 7.69 14.87 -3.00
N PRO A 699 6.91 14.45 -4.02
CA PRO A 699 7.33 13.43 -4.97
C PRO A 699 8.59 13.80 -5.76
N SER A 700 9.40 12.78 -6.07
CA SER A 700 10.57 12.89 -6.96
C SER A 700 10.33 12.14 -8.27
N ALA A 701 10.87 12.64 -9.38
CA ALA A 701 10.74 12.02 -10.70
C ALA A 701 11.84 10.97 -10.96
N LYS A 702 13.04 11.23 -10.46
CA LYS A 702 14.23 10.40 -10.67
C LYS A 702 15.32 10.78 -9.69
N TRP A 703 16.31 9.90 -9.57
CA TRP A 703 17.51 10.14 -8.77
C TRP A 703 18.77 9.63 -9.47
N ARG A 704 19.91 10.22 -9.11
CA ARG A 704 21.25 9.80 -9.53
C ARG A 704 22.19 9.73 -8.33
N LEU A 705 22.76 8.55 -8.09
CA LEU A 705 23.85 8.32 -7.15
C LEU A 705 25.18 8.39 -7.90
N THR A 706 26.15 9.08 -7.35
CA THR A 706 27.55 9.05 -7.78
C THR A 706 28.41 8.69 -6.59
N VAL A 707 29.21 7.62 -6.73
CA VAL A 707 30.14 7.15 -5.69
C VAL A 707 31.56 7.40 -6.13
N ARG A 708 32.37 7.94 -5.22
CA ARG A 708 33.73 8.36 -5.43
C ARG A 708 34.61 7.73 -4.37
N ASP A 709 35.69 7.09 -4.81
CA ASP A 709 36.74 6.66 -3.90
C ASP A 709 37.32 7.90 -3.20
N LYS A 710 37.32 7.90 -1.86
CA LYS A 710 37.65 9.09 -1.08
C LYS A 710 39.13 9.46 -1.16
N ALA A 711 40.00 8.46 -1.28
CA ALA A 711 41.45 8.64 -1.31
C ALA A 711 41.91 9.24 -2.65
N THR A 712 41.43 8.68 -3.75
CA THR A 712 41.83 9.05 -5.12
C THR A 712 40.95 10.14 -5.73
N GLY A 713 39.75 10.35 -5.20
CA GLY A 713 38.75 11.23 -5.80
C GLY A 713 38.18 10.70 -7.11
N LYS A 714 38.44 9.45 -7.50
CA LYS A 714 37.93 8.85 -8.75
C LYS A 714 36.46 8.44 -8.61
N VAL A 715 35.62 8.73 -9.60
CA VAL A 715 34.25 8.17 -9.65
C VAL A 715 34.38 6.68 -9.96
N VAL A 716 33.86 5.85 -9.06
CA VAL A 716 33.91 4.38 -9.17
C VAL A 716 32.55 3.79 -9.56
N ASP A 717 31.46 4.50 -9.27
CA ASP A 717 30.12 4.04 -9.64
C ASP A 717 29.17 5.23 -9.89
N THR A 718 28.18 4.99 -10.75
CA THR A 718 27.03 5.88 -10.95
C THR A 718 25.78 5.05 -11.18
N ALA A 719 24.79 5.23 -10.32
CA ALA A 719 23.49 4.57 -10.43
C ALA A 719 22.37 5.59 -10.60
N THR A 720 21.27 5.18 -11.23
CA THR A 720 20.07 6.00 -11.39
C THR A 720 18.84 5.18 -11.07
N GLY A 721 17.77 5.84 -10.62
CA GLY A 721 16.47 5.22 -10.50
C GLY A 721 15.32 6.20 -10.73
N GLY A 722 14.11 5.65 -10.74
CA GLY A 722 12.88 6.34 -11.11
C GLY A 722 12.23 7.12 -9.97
N ALA A 723 10.94 7.39 -10.16
CA ALA A 723 10.15 8.20 -9.25
C ALA A 723 9.99 7.56 -7.87
N ALA A 724 9.90 8.40 -6.84
CA ALA A 724 9.59 8.00 -5.48
C ALA A 724 8.63 8.99 -4.82
N ARG A 725 7.75 8.47 -3.95
CA ARG A 725 6.70 9.22 -3.23
C ARG A 725 6.85 8.97 -1.73
N GLY A 726 7.27 10.00 -1.00
CA GLY A 726 7.54 9.93 0.44
C GLY A 726 8.90 9.34 0.80
N LYS A 727 9.04 8.01 0.80
CA LYS A 727 10.29 7.32 1.16
C LYS A 727 11.08 6.93 -0.09
N LEU A 728 12.37 7.29 -0.14
CA LEU A 728 13.32 6.87 -1.18
C LEU A 728 14.45 6.06 -0.54
N VAL A 729 14.58 4.79 -0.92
CA VAL A 729 15.65 3.89 -0.46
C VAL A 729 16.64 3.69 -1.62
N VAL A 730 17.89 4.06 -1.41
CA VAL A 730 18.97 3.93 -2.40
C VAL A 730 20.01 2.96 -1.87
N GLY A 731 20.33 1.94 -2.65
CA GLY A 731 21.34 0.94 -2.33
C GLY A 731 22.60 1.06 -3.18
N TRP A 732 23.69 0.46 -2.68
CA TRP A 732 24.96 0.34 -3.38
C TRP A 732 25.55 -1.07 -3.14
N ASP A 733 26.12 -1.67 -4.18
CA ASP A 733 26.57 -3.06 -4.18
C ASP A 733 28.09 -3.22 -4.04
N GLY A 734 28.87 -2.13 -4.14
CA GLY A 734 30.32 -2.17 -4.01
C GLY A 734 31.04 -2.99 -5.09
N SER A 735 30.38 -3.29 -6.21
CA SER A 735 30.98 -4.04 -7.33
C SER A 735 31.92 -3.17 -8.17
N ASP A 736 33.01 -3.75 -8.67
CA ASP A 736 33.90 -3.10 -9.63
C ASP A 736 33.52 -3.46 -11.07
N TYR A 737 32.81 -2.55 -11.73
CA TYR A 737 32.34 -2.72 -13.11
C TYR A 737 33.45 -2.58 -14.17
N SER A 738 34.65 -2.18 -13.77
CA SER A 738 35.78 -2.04 -14.69
C SER A 738 36.58 -3.33 -14.86
N ALA A 739 36.42 -4.30 -13.95
CA ALA A 739 37.05 -5.61 -13.99
C ALA A 739 36.14 -6.66 -14.67
N PRO A 740 36.66 -7.51 -15.57
CA PRO A 740 35.89 -8.64 -16.11
C PRO A 740 35.71 -9.74 -15.05
N GLY A 741 34.49 -9.92 -14.52
CA GLY A 741 34.13 -10.95 -13.52
C GLY A 741 33.32 -10.40 -12.34
N GLU A 742 33.14 -11.21 -11.28
CA GLU A 742 32.54 -10.80 -10.00
C GLU A 742 33.56 -10.04 -9.12
N GLY A 743 34.14 -8.96 -9.64
CA GLY A 743 35.09 -8.12 -8.93
C GLY A 743 34.41 -7.14 -7.97
N PHE A 744 35.03 -6.88 -6.81
CA PHE A 744 34.57 -5.87 -5.86
C PHE A 744 35.55 -4.69 -5.80
N LEU A 745 35.02 -3.52 -5.47
CA LEU A 745 35.86 -2.35 -5.20
C LEU A 745 36.73 -2.60 -3.95
N PRO A 746 37.90 -1.93 -3.83
CA PRO A 746 38.78 -2.11 -2.68
C PRO A 746 38.13 -1.73 -1.34
N ASN A 747 38.57 -2.36 -0.25
CA ASN A 747 38.22 -1.87 1.09
C ASN A 747 38.59 -0.38 1.22
N GLY A 748 37.75 0.41 1.89
CA GLY A 748 38.04 1.83 2.06
C GLY A 748 36.81 2.71 2.26
N ALA A 749 37.06 4.02 2.34
CA ALA A 749 36.02 5.02 2.44
C ALA A 749 35.61 5.55 1.06
N TYR A 750 34.31 5.67 0.84
CA TYR A 750 33.73 6.16 -0.40
C TYR A 750 32.79 7.33 -0.11
N ASP A 751 33.06 8.47 -0.74
CA ASP A 751 32.16 9.61 -0.72
C ASP A 751 31.08 9.41 -1.77
N TRP A 752 29.84 9.73 -1.43
CA TRP A 752 28.73 9.61 -2.34
C TRP A 752 27.89 10.87 -2.36
N THR A 753 27.29 11.12 -3.52
CA THR A 753 26.37 12.23 -3.75
C THR A 753 25.13 11.66 -4.44
N LEU A 754 23.97 11.92 -3.86
CA LEU A 754 22.67 11.53 -4.36
C LEU A 754 21.91 12.80 -4.76
N SER A 755 21.68 12.95 -6.06
CA SER A 755 20.88 14.02 -6.66
C SER A 755 19.46 13.53 -6.89
N VAL A 756 18.45 14.21 -6.33
CA VAL A 756 17.04 13.82 -6.43
C VAL A 756 16.25 14.92 -7.11
N THR A 757 15.66 14.63 -8.28
CA THR A 757 14.90 15.62 -9.06
C THR A 757 13.44 15.68 -8.59
N PRO A 758 12.90 16.87 -8.26
CA PRO A 758 11.47 17.01 -7.93
C PRO A 758 10.57 16.63 -9.11
N ALA A 759 9.42 16.02 -8.83
CA ALA A 759 8.52 15.53 -9.88
C ALA A 759 7.65 16.62 -10.53
N ASP A 760 7.36 17.70 -9.81
CA ASP A 760 6.65 18.88 -10.32
C ASP A 760 7.55 19.86 -11.09
N GLY A 761 8.88 19.64 -11.07
CA GLY A 761 9.86 20.55 -11.65
C GLY A 761 10.14 21.81 -10.83
N THR A 762 9.55 21.96 -9.64
CA THR A 762 9.74 23.15 -8.80
C THR A 762 10.94 23.00 -7.87
N GLY A 763 11.93 23.87 -8.06
CA GLY A 763 13.19 23.89 -7.30
C GLY A 763 14.32 23.07 -7.94
N ASP A 764 15.55 23.34 -7.54
CA ASP A 764 16.72 22.57 -7.97
C ASP A 764 16.69 21.13 -7.42
N PRO A 765 17.41 20.18 -8.05
CA PRO A 765 17.58 18.85 -7.48
C PRO A 765 18.12 18.88 -6.04
N LEU A 766 17.52 18.09 -5.16
CA LEU A 766 17.98 17.93 -3.79
C LEU A 766 19.28 17.09 -3.79
N GLU A 767 20.37 17.69 -3.30
CA GLU A 767 21.67 17.04 -3.17
C GLU A 767 21.88 16.51 -1.74
N VAL A 768 21.98 15.19 -1.58
CA VAL A 768 22.33 14.55 -0.32
C VAL A 768 23.69 13.89 -0.44
N ARG A 769 24.59 14.18 0.51
CA ARG A 769 25.96 13.67 0.51
C ARG A 769 26.24 12.82 1.75
N GLY A 770 27.15 11.87 1.62
CA GLY A 770 27.67 11.11 2.74
C GLY A 770 28.96 10.39 2.39
N THR A 771 29.50 9.70 3.39
CA THR A 771 30.64 8.79 3.24
C THR A 771 30.19 7.42 3.76
N VAL A 772 30.60 6.34 3.10
CA VAL A 772 30.37 4.96 3.53
C VAL A 772 31.69 4.19 3.53
N ALA A 773 31.89 3.32 4.50
CA ALA A 773 32.98 2.36 4.50
C ALA A 773 32.59 1.09 3.73
N LEU A 774 33.35 0.72 2.70
CA LEU A 774 33.27 -0.62 2.11
C LEU A 774 34.19 -1.56 2.90
N ARG A 775 33.65 -2.70 3.31
CA ARG A 775 34.35 -3.77 4.02
C ARG A 775 34.17 -5.08 3.28
N ALA A 776 35.12 -6.01 3.42
CA ALA A 776 35.14 -7.27 2.66
C ALA A 776 35.10 -7.08 1.13
N GLY A 777 35.59 -5.94 0.65
CA GLY A 777 35.89 -5.67 -0.76
C GLY A 777 37.21 -6.32 -1.19
N SER A 778 37.79 -5.82 -2.28
CA SER A 778 39.10 -6.28 -2.73
C SER A 778 40.20 -5.88 -1.73
N PRO A 779 41.19 -6.73 -1.47
CA PRO A 779 42.25 -6.46 -0.50
C PRO A 779 43.09 -5.26 -0.94
N VAL A 780 43.26 -4.28 -0.05
CA VAL A 780 44.20 -3.17 -0.24
C VAL A 780 45.59 -3.60 0.21
N ARG A 781 46.65 -3.20 -0.49
CA ARG A 781 48.01 -3.59 -0.13
C ARG A 781 48.31 -3.22 1.33
N ARG A 782 48.83 -4.19 2.10
CA ARG A 782 49.21 -4.03 3.51
C ARG A 782 48.05 -3.75 4.48
N ASP A 783 46.80 -3.76 4.03
CA ASP A 783 45.62 -3.66 4.89
C ASP A 783 45.27 -5.04 5.45
N HIS A 784 45.55 -5.28 6.73
CA HIS A 784 45.33 -6.59 7.35
C HIS A 784 44.27 -6.54 8.44
N THR A 785 44.08 -5.39 9.10
CA THR A 785 43.25 -5.25 10.30
C THR A 785 42.87 -3.80 10.56
N SER A 786 41.95 -3.62 11.48
CA SER A 786 41.63 -2.33 12.06
C SER A 786 41.17 -2.54 13.52
N PRO A 787 40.82 -1.48 14.27
CA PRO A 787 40.23 -1.63 15.60
C PRO A 787 38.99 -2.53 15.68
N ASP A 788 38.27 -2.74 14.57
CA ASP A 788 37.11 -3.64 14.49
C ASP A 788 37.46 -5.09 14.06
N PHE A 789 38.75 -5.42 13.94
CA PHE A 789 39.27 -6.70 13.47
C PHE A 789 38.85 -7.05 12.03
N GLU A 790 38.70 -6.06 11.16
CA GLU A 790 38.50 -6.26 9.73
C GLU A 790 39.41 -5.31 8.92
N PRO A 791 39.86 -5.69 7.71
CA PRO A 791 40.57 -4.79 6.82
C PRO A 791 39.72 -3.55 6.46
N ASP A 792 40.31 -2.37 6.55
CA ASP A 792 39.57 -1.09 6.48
C ASP A 792 39.88 -0.19 5.27
N GLY A 793 40.81 -0.63 4.43
CA GLY A 793 41.34 0.11 3.28
C GLY A 793 42.60 0.93 3.58
N THR A 794 43.03 1.00 4.83
CA THR A 794 44.25 1.68 5.26
C THR A 794 45.36 0.66 5.43
N SER A 795 46.57 0.98 5.00
CA SER A 795 47.69 0.07 5.20
C SER A 795 48.15 0.00 6.66
N ASP A 796 48.56 -1.19 7.09
CA ASP A 796 49.10 -1.50 8.41
C ASP A 796 50.61 -1.76 8.40
N LEU A 797 51.21 -1.71 9.58
CA LEU A 797 52.62 -2.03 9.78
C LEU A 797 52.82 -3.29 10.62
N LEU A 798 53.60 -4.26 10.15
CA LEU A 798 53.88 -5.48 10.91
C LEU A 798 55.18 -5.33 11.71
N THR A 799 55.16 -5.76 12.98
CA THR A 799 56.35 -5.77 13.84
C THR A 799 56.57 -7.11 14.50
N LEU A 800 57.83 -7.40 14.84
CA LEU A 800 58.23 -8.52 15.70
C LEU A 800 58.97 -7.99 16.92
N ASN A 801 58.47 -8.23 18.12
CA ASN A 801 59.13 -7.79 19.35
C ASN A 801 60.17 -8.81 19.88
N SER A 802 60.85 -8.47 20.97
CA SER A 802 61.87 -9.34 21.60
C SER A 802 61.31 -10.58 22.29
N SER A 803 60.00 -10.68 22.46
CA SER A 803 59.31 -11.81 23.09
C SER A 803 58.65 -12.75 22.08
N GLY A 804 58.82 -12.50 20.77
CA GLY A 804 58.21 -13.34 19.74
C GLY A 804 56.74 -13.00 19.44
N GLU A 805 56.31 -11.77 19.70
CA GLU A 805 54.99 -11.26 19.32
C GLU A 805 55.05 -10.63 17.92
N LEU A 806 54.21 -11.14 17.00
CA LEU A 806 53.89 -10.46 15.75
C LEU A 806 52.67 -9.56 15.97
N ALA A 807 52.78 -8.29 15.57
CA ALA A 807 51.68 -7.34 15.71
C ALA A 807 51.51 -6.47 14.47
N PHE A 808 50.28 -6.41 13.96
CA PHE A 808 49.85 -5.40 13.00
C PHE A 808 49.48 -4.14 13.77
N HIS A 809 50.14 -3.03 13.45
CA HIS A 809 49.82 -1.70 13.96
C HIS A 809 48.83 -1.04 13.01
N HIS A 810 47.67 -0.66 13.55
CA HIS A 810 46.53 -0.14 12.80
C HIS A 810 46.87 1.20 12.17
N GLY A 811 46.90 1.26 10.84
CA GLY A 811 46.97 2.55 10.13
C GLY A 811 45.77 3.42 10.51
N ASN A 812 45.98 4.71 10.74
CA ASN A 812 44.89 5.62 11.12
C ASN A 812 44.36 6.51 9.99
N GLY A 813 44.86 6.31 8.76
CA GLY A 813 44.51 7.10 7.57
C GLY A 813 44.90 8.58 7.69
N LYS A 814 45.80 8.92 8.61
CA LYS A 814 46.31 10.29 8.86
C LYS A 814 47.84 10.31 8.95
N GLY A 815 48.49 9.21 8.56
CA GLY A 815 49.94 9.07 8.51
C GLY A 815 50.58 8.55 9.79
N ALA A 816 49.81 7.97 10.72
CA ALA A 816 50.32 7.36 11.95
C ALA A 816 49.55 6.08 12.31
N PHE A 817 49.85 5.49 13.48
CA PHE A 817 49.23 4.25 13.96
C PHE A 817 48.47 4.48 15.25
N SER A 818 47.25 3.94 15.37
CA SER A 818 46.34 4.21 16.51
C SER A 818 46.11 3.03 17.46
N GLY A 819 46.66 1.85 17.14
CA GLY A 819 46.47 0.63 17.92
C GLY A 819 47.29 -0.52 17.34
N LYS A 820 47.14 -1.73 17.91
CA LYS A 820 47.72 -2.94 17.35
C LYS A 820 46.87 -4.19 17.64
N THR A 821 46.91 -5.14 16.73
CA THR A 821 46.44 -6.52 16.96
C THR A 821 47.65 -7.45 16.97
N SER A 822 47.79 -8.30 17.98
CA SER A 822 49.01 -9.08 18.22
C SER A 822 48.77 -10.58 18.44
N ALA A 823 49.75 -11.39 18.04
CA ALA A 823 49.84 -12.83 18.28
C ALA A 823 51.24 -13.21 18.75
N SER A 824 51.31 -13.98 19.84
CA SER A 824 52.57 -14.45 20.46
C SER A 824 52.92 -15.87 20.03
N GLY A 825 54.16 -16.28 20.30
CA GLY A 825 54.64 -17.67 20.15
C GLY A 825 55.67 -17.88 19.05
N TRP A 826 56.10 -16.82 18.37
CA TRP A 826 57.12 -16.90 17.33
C TRP A 826 58.55 -16.89 17.89
N SER A 827 59.48 -17.53 17.20
CA SER A 827 60.91 -17.29 17.46
C SER A 827 61.28 -15.86 17.06
N THR A 828 62.16 -15.20 17.80
CA THR A 828 62.68 -13.87 17.43
C THR A 828 63.57 -13.88 16.19
N SER A 829 63.93 -15.07 15.68
CA SER A 829 64.72 -15.25 14.45
C SER A 829 63.89 -15.38 13.17
N VAL A 830 62.55 -15.40 13.26
CA VAL A 830 61.72 -15.46 12.06
C VAL A 830 61.78 -14.17 11.25
N VAL A 831 61.54 -14.28 9.95
CA VAL A 831 61.34 -13.12 9.08
C VAL A 831 59.92 -13.19 8.54
N ALA A 832 59.08 -12.21 8.91
CA ALA A 832 57.75 -12.06 8.37
C ALA A 832 57.79 -11.10 7.18
N VAL A 833 56.99 -11.39 6.16
CA VAL A 833 56.77 -10.56 5.00
C VAL A 833 55.26 -10.42 4.88
N PRO A 834 54.68 -9.27 5.26
CA PRO A 834 53.31 -9.00 4.89
C PRO A 834 53.20 -9.15 3.37
N PHE A 835 52.14 -9.78 2.88
CA PHE A 835 52.00 -10.15 1.48
C PHE A 835 50.62 -9.73 0.95
N GLY A 836 50.33 -10.07 -0.30
CA GLY A 836 48.96 -9.96 -0.84
C GLY A 836 48.14 -11.20 -0.55
N ASP A 837 46.87 -11.17 -0.96
CA ASP A 837 45.99 -12.34 -0.96
C ASP A 837 46.47 -13.38 -1.98
N LEU A 838 46.97 -14.53 -1.50
CA LEU A 838 47.43 -15.65 -2.32
C LEU A 838 46.36 -16.72 -2.52
N ASN A 839 45.27 -16.66 -1.77
CA ASN A 839 44.29 -17.74 -1.70
C ASN A 839 42.89 -17.32 -2.23
N ASN A 840 42.74 -16.06 -2.59
CA ASN A 840 41.55 -15.40 -3.10
C ASN A 840 40.39 -15.36 -2.09
N ASP A 841 40.68 -15.29 -0.78
CA ASP A 841 39.72 -15.08 0.31
C ASP A 841 39.43 -13.60 0.59
N ARG A 842 40.09 -12.70 -0.16
CA ARG A 842 40.05 -11.23 -0.07
C ARG A 842 40.73 -10.66 1.17
N CYS A 843 41.57 -11.44 1.82
CA CYS A 843 42.36 -11.01 2.96
C CYS A 843 43.85 -11.21 2.69
N ASN A 844 44.66 -10.22 3.09
CA ASN A 844 46.09 -10.29 2.82
C ASN A 844 46.77 -11.36 3.67
N ASP A 845 47.60 -12.19 3.03
CA ASP A 845 48.36 -13.25 3.67
C ASP A 845 49.72 -12.76 4.22
N VAL A 846 50.40 -13.59 5.01
CA VAL A 846 51.74 -13.30 5.52
C VAL A 846 52.69 -14.45 5.21
N LEU A 847 53.81 -14.17 4.55
CA LEU A 847 54.88 -15.15 4.41
C LEU A 847 55.79 -15.10 5.63
N VAL A 848 56.12 -16.25 6.20
CA VAL A 848 57.06 -16.34 7.32
C VAL A 848 58.17 -17.31 6.99
N ARG A 849 59.41 -16.83 7.01
CA ARG A 849 60.59 -17.69 7.08
C ARG A 849 60.83 -18.07 8.53
N THR A 850 60.67 -19.35 8.83
CA THR A 850 60.85 -19.90 10.17
C THR A 850 62.32 -20.07 10.53
N ALA A 851 62.59 -20.34 11.82
CA ALA A 851 63.95 -20.48 12.34
C ALA A 851 64.75 -21.63 11.69
N ASP A 852 64.06 -22.66 11.18
CA ASP A 852 64.64 -23.79 10.44
C ASP A 852 65.00 -23.46 8.98
N GLY A 853 64.69 -22.25 8.51
CA GLY A 853 64.94 -21.82 7.13
C GLY A 853 63.91 -22.28 6.11
N SER A 854 62.77 -22.83 6.52
CA SER A 854 61.61 -23.02 5.64
C SER A 854 60.81 -21.74 5.44
N LEU A 855 60.18 -21.59 4.27
CA LEU A 855 59.24 -20.50 3.98
C LEU A 855 57.83 -21.06 3.94
N ARG A 856 56.90 -20.35 4.56
CA ARG A 856 55.49 -20.74 4.66
C ARG A 856 54.59 -19.53 4.37
N SER A 857 53.50 -19.74 3.66
CA SER A 857 52.42 -18.76 3.50
C SER A 857 51.35 -19.03 4.55
N TYR A 858 51.18 -18.12 5.50
CA TYR A 858 50.16 -18.19 6.53
C TYR A 858 48.90 -17.47 6.08
N LYS A 859 47.76 -18.13 6.28
CA LYS A 859 46.42 -17.68 5.90
C LYS A 859 45.63 -17.30 7.16
N PRO A 860 45.90 -16.13 7.74
CA PRO A 860 45.18 -15.71 8.93
C PRO A 860 43.70 -15.48 8.59
N LYS A 861 42.82 -15.65 9.59
CA LYS A 861 41.51 -15.04 9.51
C LYS A 861 41.70 -13.52 9.33
N CYS A 862 40.91 -12.90 8.46
CA CYS A 862 40.87 -11.46 8.26
C CYS A 862 40.90 -10.72 9.60
N GLY A 863 41.69 -9.64 9.69
CA GLY A 863 41.83 -8.86 10.91
C GLY A 863 42.81 -9.39 11.95
N HIS A 864 43.42 -10.57 11.75
CA HIS A 864 44.29 -11.19 12.77
C HIS A 864 45.72 -11.45 12.26
N PRO A 865 46.75 -11.24 13.11
CA PRO A 865 48.11 -11.70 12.82
C PRO A 865 48.23 -13.23 12.90
N PRO A 866 49.16 -13.85 12.14
CA PRO A 866 49.34 -15.29 12.18
C PRO A 866 49.99 -15.73 13.50
N THR A 867 49.55 -16.88 14.01
CA THR A 867 50.21 -17.64 15.10
C THR A 867 51.02 -18.80 14.50
N THR A 868 51.82 -19.47 15.33
CA THR A 868 52.53 -20.70 14.91
C THR A 868 51.58 -21.86 14.54
N SER A 869 50.33 -21.82 14.98
CA SER A 869 49.28 -22.79 14.67
C SER A 869 48.33 -22.36 13.54
N THR A 870 48.42 -21.11 13.07
CA THR A 870 47.64 -20.65 11.90
C THR A 870 47.92 -21.55 10.70
N ARG A 871 46.86 -21.89 9.95
CA ARG A 871 46.97 -22.72 8.74
C ARG A 871 47.96 -22.09 7.77
N TYR A 872 48.86 -22.91 7.22
CA TYR A 872 49.85 -22.44 6.26
C TYR A 872 49.99 -23.39 5.08
N MET A 873 50.51 -22.85 3.99
CA MET A 873 51.05 -23.59 2.86
C MET A 873 52.58 -23.59 2.92
N PHE A 874 53.19 -24.75 2.74
CA PHE A 874 54.64 -24.88 2.71
C PHE A 874 55.19 -24.47 1.33
N LEU A 875 56.14 -23.53 1.30
CA LEU A 875 56.72 -22.96 0.07
C LEU A 875 58.16 -23.39 -0.20
N GLY A 876 58.74 -24.26 0.65
CA GLY A 876 60.05 -24.87 0.44
C GLY A 876 61.04 -24.65 1.59
N THR A 877 62.21 -25.31 1.49
CA THR A 877 63.36 -25.17 2.39
C THR A 877 64.47 -24.32 1.76
N GLY A 878 65.55 -24.05 2.51
CA GLY A 878 66.75 -23.38 1.98
C GLY A 878 66.66 -21.85 1.92
N TRP A 879 65.60 -21.25 2.47
CA TRP A 879 65.38 -19.81 2.45
C TRP A 879 66.31 -19.02 3.36
N SER A 880 67.10 -19.70 4.21
CA SER A 880 68.23 -19.10 4.94
C SER A 880 69.35 -18.60 4.02
N ALA A 881 69.38 -19.05 2.75
CA ALA A 881 70.31 -18.55 1.74
C ALA A 881 70.05 -17.08 1.35
N TYR A 882 68.89 -16.51 1.70
CA TYR A 882 68.50 -15.15 1.37
C TYR A 882 68.52 -14.25 2.61
N ASN A 883 69.21 -13.11 2.58
CA ASN A 883 69.25 -12.17 3.71
C ASN A 883 68.22 -11.05 3.61
N VAL A 884 67.53 -10.92 2.47
CA VAL A 884 66.39 -10.02 2.27
C VAL A 884 65.25 -10.85 1.73
N LEU A 885 64.06 -10.66 2.32
CA LEU A 885 62.77 -11.10 1.81
C LEU A 885 61.80 -9.92 1.94
N THR A 886 61.17 -9.50 0.85
CA THR A 886 60.24 -8.37 0.83
C THR A 886 59.27 -8.50 -0.34
N SER A 887 58.07 -7.93 -0.21
CA SER A 887 57.09 -7.92 -1.30
C SER A 887 56.93 -6.51 -1.87
N PRO A 888 57.36 -6.26 -3.12
CA PRO A 888 57.13 -5.00 -3.81
C PRO A 888 55.68 -4.79 -4.24
N GLY A 889 54.81 -5.80 -4.16
CA GLY A 889 53.50 -5.81 -4.83
C GLY A 889 53.59 -6.62 -6.11
N ASP A 890 52.68 -6.37 -7.05
CA ASP A 890 52.64 -7.05 -8.35
C ASP A 890 53.70 -6.49 -9.31
N MET A 891 54.77 -7.24 -9.56
CA MET A 891 55.80 -6.86 -10.52
C MET A 891 55.61 -7.50 -11.89
N THR A 892 54.75 -8.52 -12.01
CA THR A 892 54.48 -9.29 -13.22
C THR A 892 53.26 -8.79 -14.01
N GLY A 893 52.47 -7.89 -13.44
CA GLY A 893 51.24 -7.35 -14.03
C GLY A 893 50.08 -8.34 -14.04
N ASP A 894 50.13 -9.39 -13.20
CA ASP A 894 49.15 -10.47 -13.19
C ASP A 894 48.09 -10.37 -12.07
N GLY A 895 48.11 -9.25 -11.33
CA GLY A 895 47.22 -8.92 -10.24
C GLY A 895 47.61 -9.49 -8.88
N ARG A 896 48.70 -10.28 -8.76
CA ARG A 896 49.15 -10.89 -7.51
C ARG A 896 50.45 -10.27 -7.01
N ALA A 897 50.59 -10.13 -5.70
CA ALA A 897 51.84 -9.67 -5.12
C ALA A 897 52.97 -10.71 -5.31
N ASP A 898 54.19 -10.25 -5.57
CA ASP A 898 55.37 -11.11 -5.75
C ASP A 898 56.34 -11.04 -4.56
N LEU A 899 57.24 -12.03 -4.47
CA LEU A 899 58.32 -12.07 -3.47
C LEU A 899 59.68 -11.74 -4.10
N LEU A 900 60.35 -10.74 -3.56
CA LEU A 900 61.72 -10.38 -3.89
C LEU A 900 62.68 -10.90 -2.82
N ALA A 901 63.75 -11.58 -3.23
CA ALA A 901 64.77 -12.09 -2.32
C ALA A 901 66.19 -11.77 -2.78
N ARG A 902 67.09 -11.44 -1.84
CA ARG A 902 68.53 -11.29 -2.14
C ARG A 902 69.32 -12.43 -1.55
N LYS A 903 70.08 -13.13 -2.40
CA LYS A 903 70.97 -14.22 -1.98
C LYS A 903 72.17 -13.66 -1.22
N SER A 904 72.38 -14.15 0.00
CA SER A 904 73.37 -13.60 0.94
C SER A 904 74.80 -13.67 0.43
N SER A 905 75.15 -14.76 -0.27
CA SER A 905 76.54 -15.03 -0.67
C SER A 905 77.00 -14.27 -1.92
N THR A 906 76.09 -13.95 -2.84
CA THR A 906 76.43 -13.30 -4.13
C THR A 906 75.88 -11.89 -4.25
N GLY A 907 74.88 -11.53 -3.44
CA GLY A 907 74.12 -10.31 -3.61
C GLY A 907 73.17 -10.34 -4.81
N ASP A 908 72.99 -11.48 -5.49
CA ASP A 908 72.03 -11.61 -6.57
C ASP A 908 70.59 -11.44 -6.05
N VAL A 909 69.74 -10.77 -6.83
CA VAL A 909 68.34 -10.53 -6.49
C VAL A 909 67.45 -11.36 -7.39
N PHE A 910 66.53 -12.08 -6.76
CA PHE A 910 65.58 -12.99 -7.39
C PHE A 910 64.15 -12.49 -7.18
N LEU A 911 63.32 -12.60 -8.22
CA LEU A 911 61.88 -12.49 -8.13
C LEU A 911 61.26 -13.89 -8.13
N PHE A 912 60.34 -14.13 -7.22
CA PHE A 912 59.53 -15.32 -7.13
C PHE A 912 58.07 -14.90 -7.37
N ALA A 913 57.59 -15.16 -8.59
CA ALA A 913 56.24 -14.76 -8.99
C ALA A 913 55.17 -15.59 -8.26
N ALA A 914 54.10 -14.94 -7.79
CA ALA A 914 52.98 -15.67 -7.18
C ALA A 914 52.09 -16.32 -8.24
N LYS A 915 51.72 -17.58 -8.01
CA LYS A 915 50.81 -18.34 -8.87
C LYS A 915 49.38 -18.30 -8.32
N SER A 916 48.40 -18.52 -9.19
CA SER A 916 46.97 -18.58 -8.84
C SER A 916 46.60 -19.73 -7.89
N ASP A 917 47.49 -20.71 -7.70
CA ASP A 917 47.33 -21.80 -6.73
C ASP A 917 47.85 -21.45 -5.33
N GLY A 918 48.35 -20.22 -5.13
CA GLY A 918 48.90 -19.70 -3.87
C GLY A 918 50.36 -20.08 -3.59
N THR A 919 51.04 -20.78 -4.51
CA THR A 919 52.48 -21.08 -4.42
C THR A 919 53.34 -20.08 -5.19
N LEU A 920 54.67 -20.16 -5.03
CA LEU A 920 55.63 -19.30 -5.74
C LEU A 920 56.28 -20.06 -6.92
N ALA A 921 56.47 -19.37 -8.04
CA ALA A 921 57.27 -19.87 -9.16
C ALA A 921 58.76 -19.98 -8.78
N ALA A 922 59.52 -20.71 -9.60
CA ALA A 922 60.97 -20.79 -9.44
C ALA A 922 61.60 -19.40 -9.53
N GLY A 923 62.55 -19.10 -8.63
CA GLY A 923 63.16 -17.78 -8.54
C GLY A 923 63.92 -17.39 -9.80
N GLN A 924 63.52 -16.29 -10.43
CA GLN A 924 64.20 -15.70 -11.57
C GLN A 924 65.20 -14.66 -11.10
N ARG A 925 66.47 -14.78 -11.48
CA ARG A 925 67.47 -13.74 -11.18
C ARG A 925 67.18 -12.50 -12.04
N ILE A 926 66.84 -11.39 -11.39
CA ILE A 926 66.51 -10.13 -12.07
C ILE A 926 67.62 -9.08 -11.99
N ARG A 927 68.55 -9.24 -11.03
CA ARG A 927 69.75 -8.40 -10.85
C ARG A 927 70.91 -9.21 -10.27
N SER A 928 72.13 -8.79 -10.56
CA SER A 928 73.36 -9.42 -10.09
C SER A 928 74.19 -8.50 -9.20
N GLY A 929 74.86 -9.08 -8.19
CA GLY A 929 75.91 -8.38 -7.42
C GLY A 929 75.47 -7.16 -6.61
N TRP A 930 74.24 -7.12 -6.06
CA TRP A 930 73.73 -6.03 -5.22
C TRP A 930 74.31 -6.03 -3.78
N THR A 931 75.63 -6.23 -3.66
CA THR A 931 76.36 -6.25 -2.38
C THR A 931 76.62 -4.85 -1.82
N SER A 932 76.60 -3.81 -2.67
CA SER A 932 76.78 -2.41 -2.26
C SER A 932 75.54 -1.78 -1.62
N TYR A 933 74.38 -2.46 -1.70
CA TYR A 933 73.12 -2.01 -1.12
C TYR A 933 72.93 -2.60 0.28
N THR A 934 72.77 -1.73 1.28
CA THR A 934 72.60 -2.10 2.69
C THR A 934 71.14 -2.45 3.02
N LYS A 935 70.18 -1.90 2.26
CA LYS A 935 68.74 -2.20 2.36
C LYS A 935 68.14 -2.35 0.97
N ILE A 936 67.21 -3.29 0.82
CA ILE A 936 66.35 -3.47 -0.35
C ILE A 936 64.93 -3.62 0.18
N VAL A 937 64.00 -2.83 -0.35
CA VAL A 937 62.64 -2.69 0.18
C VAL A 937 61.65 -2.80 -0.98
N GLY A 938 60.67 -3.69 -0.85
CA GLY A 938 59.50 -3.68 -1.70
C GLY A 938 58.59 -2.54 -1.28
N ALA A 939 58.56 -1.46 -2.05
CA ALA A 939 57.95 -0.21 -1.63
C ALA A 939 56.43 -0.17 -1.91
N GLY A 940 55.96 -0.97 -2.86
CA GLY A 940 54.63 -0.82 -3.46
C GLY A 940 54.74 -0.07 -4.77
N ASP A 941 53.59 0.20 -5.39
CA ASP A 941 53.51 1.13 -6.52
C ASP A 941 53.72 2.57 -6.00
N LEU A 942 54.87 3.16 -6.30
CA LEU A 942 55.21 4.51 -5.86
C LEU A 942 54.83 5.57 -6.89
N ASN A 943 54.67 5.19 -8.16
CA ASN A 943 54.51 6.09 -9.31
C ASN A 943 53.11 6.03 -9.96
N GLY A 944 52.22 5.18 -9.44
CA GLY A 944 50.84 5.02 -9.89
C GLY A 944 50.67 4.24 -11.20
N ASP A 945 51.69 3.50 -11.66
CA ASP A 945 51.63 2.74 -12.91
C ASP A 945 51.01 1.33 -12.76
N GLY A 946 50.64 0.95 -11.54
CA GLY A 946 50.04 -0.34 -11.21
C GLY A 946 51.06 -1.46 -10.97
N HIS A 947 52.36 -1.16 -10.97
CA HIS A 947 53.42 -2.15 -10.76
C HIS A 947 54.20 -1.90 -9.48
N GLY A 948 54.64 -2.97 -8.83
CA GLY A 948 55.43 -2.90 -7.60
C GLY A 948 56.85 -2.35 -7.84
N ASP A 949 57.22 -1.32 -7.08
CA ASP A 949 58.54 -0.69 -7.14
C ASP A 949 59.46 -1.15 -6.01
N VAL A 950 60.77 -1.02 -6.25
CA VAL A 950 61.83 -1.39 -5.30
C VAL A 950 62.66 -0.18 -4.93
N LEU A 951 62.89 0.01 -3.63
CA LEU A 951 63.87 0.97 -3.11
C LEU A 951 65.13 0.24 -2.65
N ALA A 952 66.30 0.76 -3.03
CA ALA A 952 67.58 0.21 -2.60
C ALA A 952 68.47 1.33 -2.04
N ARG A 953 68.93 1.16 -0.79
CA ARG A 953 69.83 2.12 -0.14
C ARG A 953 71.26 1.68 -0.30
N HIS A 954 72.07 2.51 -0.94
CA HIS A 954 73.49 2.27 -1.14
C HIS A 954 74.28 2.49 0.16
N LYS A 955 75.47 1.89 0.27
CA LYS A 955 76.35 2.02 1.44
C LYS A 955 76.76 3.46 1.76
N ASP A 956 76.76 4.36 0.78
CA ASP A 956 77.00 5.80 0.97
C ASP A 956 75.77 6.59 1.49
N GLY A 957 74.64 5.90 1.74
CA GLY A 957 73.41 6.50 2.20
C GLY A 957 72.48 7.01 1.09
N THR A 958 72.87 6.93 -0.18
CA THR A 958 71.98 7.30 -1.29
C THR A 958 70.83 6.30 -1.43
N LEU A 959 69.59 6.79 -1.48
CA LEU A 959 68.41 5.97 -1.76
C LEU A 959 68.10 6.03 -3.25
N TYR A 960 67.99 4.87 -3.88
CA TYR A 960 67.57 4.73 -5.27
C TYR A 960 66.21 4.03 -5.35
N ARG A 961 65.38 4.45 -6.32
CA ARG A 961 64.16 3.79 -6.76
C ARG A 961 64.43 3.01 -8.05
N TYR A 962 63.80 1.85 -8.15
CA TYR A 962 63.79 0.99 -9.31
C TYR A 962 62.34 0.68 -9.63
N ASP A 963 61.87 1.22 -10.75
CA ASP A 963 60.47 1.09 -11.13
C ASP A 963 60.20 -0.32 -11.67
N GLY A 964 59.01 -0.85 -11.38
CA GLY A 964 58.50 -2.05 -12.00
C GLY A 964 58.35 -1.90 -13.52
N LEU A 965 58.46 -3.02 -14.25
CA LEU A 965 58.15 -3.09 -15.69
C LEU A 965 56.83 -3.81 -15.99
N GLY A 966 56.16 -4.40 -15.00
CA GLY A 966 55.01 -5.27 -15.22
C GLY A 966 55.35 -6.58 -15.96
N THR A 967 56.63 -6.96 -16.01
CA THR A 967 57.09 -8.20 -16.65
C THR A 967 57.99 -9.02 -15.73
N GLY A 968 57.93 -8.76 -14.43
CA GLY A 968 58.84 -9.32 -13.42
C GLY A 968 60.26 -8.76 -13.48
N LYS A 969 60.48 -7.61 -14.13
CA LYS A 969 61.78 -6.93 -14.23
C LYS A 969 61.69 -5.50 -13.69
N LEU A 970 62.86 -4.89 -13.46
CA LEU A 970 62.99 -3.51 -12.99
C LEU A 970 63.59 -2.62 -14.09
N LYS A 971 63.26 -1.32 -14.08
CA LYS A 971 63.94 -0.27 -14.85
C LYS A 971 65.32 0.06 -14.27
N ASP A 972 66.01 1.00 -14.89
CA ASP A 972 67.24 1.59 -14.34
C ASP A 972 66.94 2.44 -13.11
N ARG A 973 67.96 2.60 -12.27
CA ARG A 973 67.82 3.26 -10.97
C ARG A 973 67.63 4.78 -11.11
N VAL A 974 66.69 5.33 -10.36
CA VAL A 974 66.49 6.77 -10.19
C VAL A 974 66.91 7.18 -8.80
N LYS A 975 67.69 8.25 -8.66
CA LYS A 975 68.12 8.75 -7.34
C LYS A 975 66.93 9.46 -6.67
N VAL A 976 66.60 9.06 -5.44
CA VAL A 976 65.51 9.66 -4.63
C VAL A 976 66.07 10.62 -3.59
N PHE A 977 67.05 10.16 -2.80
CA PHE A 977 67.70 10.99 -1.77
C PHE A 977 69.20 10.77 -1.74
N SER A 978 69.96 11.83 -1.46
CA SER A 978 71.40 11.80 -1.18
C SER A 978 71.69 11.77 0.32
N GLY A 979 72.68 10.99 0.75
CA GLY A 979 73.15 10.96 2.15
C GLY A 979 72.04 10.64 3.17
N TRP A 980 71.03 9.89 2.77
CA TRP A 980 69.78 9.79 3.50
C TRP A 980 69.82 8.68 4.55
N GLY A 981 69.56 9.07 5.80
CA GLY A 981 69.22 8.13 6.84
C GLY A 981 70.38 7.27 7.36
N GLY A 982 71.58 7.84 7.53
CA GLY A 982 72.75 7.15 8.10
C GLY A 982 72.42 6.30 9.34
N THR A 983 71.55 6.83 10.21
CA THR A 983 71.10 6.21 11.47
C THR A 983 69.90 5.27 11.34
N TYR A 984 69.32 5.09 10.16
CA TYR A 984 68.12 4.27 10.00
C TYR A 984 68.41 2.77 10.11
N THR A 985 67.71 2.13 11.03
CA THR A 985 67.77 0.69 11.30
C THR A 985 66.73 -0.08 10.48
N ALA A 986 65.60 0.55 10.13
CA ALA A 986 64.55 -0.01 9.26
C ALA A 986 64.07 1.03 8.24
N ILE A 987 63.75 0.56 7.03
CA ILE A 987 63.09 1.28 5.95
C ILE A 987 62.07 0.31 5.36
N VAL A 988 60.78 0.69 5.38
CA VAL A 988 59.68 -0.16 4.91
C VAL A 988 58.74 0.66 4.03
N GLY A 989 58.24 0.03 2.96
CA GLY A 989 57.09 0.54 2.22
C GLY A 989 55.84 0.18 3.00
N ALA A 990 55.28 1.16 3.70
CA ALA A 990 54.16 0.93 4.61
C ALA A 990 52.83 0.79 3.89
N GLY A 991 52.78 1.06 2.57
CA GLY A 991 51.52 1.27 1.86
C GLY A 991 50.95 2.66 2.16
N ASP A 992 49.69 2.91 1.84
CA ASP A 992 49.07 4.20 2.11
C ASP A 992 48.58 4.25 3.55
N ILE A 993 49.33 4.93 4.42
CA ILE A 993 48.94 5.16 5.81
C ILE A 993 48.38 6.56 6.03
N THR A 994 48.40 7.41 4.99
CA THR A 994 47.89 8.78 5.01
C THR A 994 46.48 8.92 4.44
N GLY A 995 45.96 7.87 3.80
CA GLY A 995 44.63 7.83 3.20
C GLY A 995 44.49 8.67 1.94
N ASP A 996 45.61 9.02 1.28
CA ASP A 996 45.63 9.87 0.07
C ASP A 996 45.78 9.08 -1.24
N GLY A 997 45.72 7.75 -1.16
CA GLY A 997 45.81 6.81 -2.26
C GLY A 997 47.25 6.54 -2.72
N LYS A 998 48.27 7.00 -1.98
CA LYS A 998 49.67 6.92 -2.40
C LYS A 998 50.49 6.16 -1.36
N ALA A 999 51.35 5.27 -1.84
CA ALA A 999 52.19 4.48 -0.95
C ALA A 999 53.25 5.34 -0.22
N ASP A 1000 53.29 5.20 1.10
CA ASP A 1000 54.18 5.91 2.00
C ASP A 1000 55.39 5.08 2.42
N LEU A 1001 56.40 5.79 2.93
CA LEU A 1001 57.57 5.20 3.57
C LEU A 1001 57.53 5.40 5.07
N VAL A 1002 57.82 4.34 5.81
CA VAL A 1002 58.11 4.41 7.25
C VAL A 1002 59.56 4.02 7.51
N VAL A 1003 60.25 4.82 8.31
CA VAL A 1003 61.64 4.58 8.72
C VAL A 1003 61.80 4.65 10.22
N ARG A 1004 62.72 3.84 10.73
CA ARG A 1004 63.11 3.86 12.14
C ARG A 1004 64.57 4.21 12.28
N ASP A 1005 64.90 5.19 13.13
CA ASP A 1005 66.29 5.51 13.48
C ASP A 1005 66.87 4.62 14.60
N SER A 1006 68.15 4.78 14.90
CA SER A 1006 68.86 4.04 15.95
C SER A 1006 68.40 4.37 17.37
N SER A 1007 67.66 5.47 17.56
CA SER A 1007 67.07 5.89 18.83
C SER A 1007 65.63 5.38 19.01
N GLY A 1008 65.11 4.60 18.05
CA GLY A 1008 63.74 4.09 18.10
C GLY A 1008 62.68 5.14 17.78
N ASN A 1009 63.04 6.24 17.13
CA ASN A 1009 62.06 7.17 16.58
C ASN A 1009 61.57 6.65 15.23
N LEU A 1010 60.26 6.73 15.03
CA LEU A 1010 59.61 6.38 13.78
C LEU A 1010 59.28 7.66 13.00
N TYR A 1011 59.62 7.69 11.71
CA TYR A 1011 59.28 8.78 10.81
C TYR A 1011 58.55 8.24 9.59
N ARG A 1012 57.66 9.06 9.03
CA ARG A 1012 56.96 8.81 7.77
C ARG A 1012 57.35 9.86 6.74
N ASN A 1013 57.65 9.43 5.52
CA ASN A 1013 57.65 10.30 4.34
C ASN A 1013 56.41 10.00 3.51
N ASN A 1014 55.65 11.04 3.12
CA ASN A 1014 54.48 10.79 2.26
C ASN A 1014 54.93 10.48 0.85
N GLY A 1015 54.29 9.51 0.22
CA GLY A 1015 54.37 9.32 -1.21
C GLY A 1015 53.77 10.53 -1.94
N LYS A 1016 54.35 10.94 -3.06
CA LYS A 1016 53.72 11.93 -3.95
C LYS A 1016 52.94 11.30 -5.10
N GLY A 1017 53.12 10.00 -5.32
CA GLY A 1017 52.51 9.26 -6.44
C GLY A 1017 53.24 9.42 -7.77
N ASP A 1018 54.36 10.15 -7.79
CA ASP A 1018 55.31 10.22 -8.92
C ASP A 1018 56.61 9.44 -8.62
N GLY A 1019 56.56 8.65 -7.55
CA GLY A 1019 57.61 7.93 -6.86
C GLY A 1019 58.70 8.78 -6.23
N THR A 1020 58.41 10.04 -5.91
CA THR A 1020 59.16 10.84 -4.94
C THR A 1020 58.38 10.98 -3.63
N PHE A 1021 59.02 11.55 -2.61
CA PHE A 1021 58.43 11.67 -1.28
C PHE A 1021 58.54 13.10 -0.71
N THR A 1022 57.69 13.43 0.26
CA THR A 1022 57.83 14.64 1.07
C THR A 1022 58.95 14.52 2.10
N ALA A 1023 59.23 15.62 2.81
CA ALA A 1023 60.13 15.58 3.96
C ALA A 1023 59.56 14.69 5.09
N ARG A 1024 60.46 14.09 5.86
CA ARG A 1024 60.06 13.18 6.95
C ARG A 1024 59.31 13.90 8.06
N THR A 1025 58.27 13.26 8.57
CA THR A 1025 57.56 13.66 9.79
C THR A 1025 57.76 12.62 10.85
N LYS A 1026 58.10 13.02 12.08
CA LYS A 1026 58.20 12.09 13.21
C LYS A 1026 56.79 11.70 13.65
N ILE A 1027 56.51 10.39 13.71
CA ILE A 1027 55.17 9.87 14.00
C ILE A 1027 55.11 9.06 15.30
N ALA A 1028 56.25 8.57 15.80
CA ALA A 1028 56.31 7.89 17.09
C ALA A 1028 57.73 7.81 17.69
N THR A 1029 57.80 7.40 18.96
CA THR A 1029 59.04 7.17 19.74
C THR A 1029 58.99 5.82 20.47
N GLY A 1030 60.14 5.28 20.88
CA GLY A 1030 60.19 4.05 21.68
C GLY A 1030 59.97 2.76 20.88
N TRP A 1031 60.15 2.79 19.55
CA TRP A 1031 59.89 1.65 18.66
C TRP A 1031 61.04 0.62 18.65
N THR A 1032 61.31 -0.02 19.78
CA THR A 1032 62.42 -0.98 19.97
C THR A 1032 62.07 -2.42 19.56
N TYR A 1033 61.54 -2.61 18.35
CA TYR A 1033 61.19 -3.94 17.79
C TYR A 1033 62.41 -4.64 17.15
N LYS A 1034 62.44 -5.98 17.19
CA LYS A 1034 63.43 -6.80 16.47
C LYS A 1034 63.23 -6.69 14.96
N GLY A 1035 61.98 -6.74 14.51
CA GLY A 1035 61.58 -6.57 13.11
C GLY A 1035 60.52 -5.49 12.95
N VAL A 1036 60.64 -4.72 11.87
CA VAL A 1036 59.63 -3.78 11.35
C VAL A 1036 59.53 -4.10 9.87
N PHE A 1037 58.35 -4.52 9.40
CA PHE A 1037 58.14 -5.14 8.09
C PHE A 1037 57.05 -4.45 7.28
#